data_AF-A0A9D1AVR9-F1
#
_entry.id   AF-A0A9D1AVR9-F1
#
_cell.length_a   1.000
_cell.length_b   1.000
_cell.length_c   1.000
_cell.angle_alpha   90.00
_cell.angle_beta   90.00
_cell.angle_gamma   90.00
#
_symmetry.space_group_name_H-M   'P 1'
#
loop_
_entity.id
_entity.type
_entity.pdbx_description
1 polymer ?
#
loop_
_entity_poly.entity_id
_entity_poly.type
_entity_poly.pdbx_seq_one_letter_code
_entity_poly.pdbx_strand_id
1 'polypeptide(L)'
;MICATQLVRAGLISSLALASACEPPQTRAREQELNLTLPDEDEDTIMDHHEGELTEVNAATTSPIDPDADGDGAPNWQDTDSDGDGIADAIEAGDDDLITFPVDSDGDGIADFLDLDSDDNCLDDEHEGTGDHDGDGLLDFTDTDDDNDTILDRIEVGDCDFRDADGDGILDYLDDDSDGDGIADLYEAGTTPFNEDPVDTDGDGTPDYLDDDSDGDGFSDAEERGGGAAGDPPRDTDGDGIGDFADLDSDGDGLTDNDEADTHHTDPYDDDSDGDGFSDGSEISAGSDPLDPGSIIEGIYVEVPARTDVTQNFPFTLTIEQGDVAFLIDTTGSMGDTVRAMANEFGQIVQDISTVLPDAQYGVATFDDYNYGSGLFNTMGSGQDRPFILVQQITSDLNRMQSALSGVPLHYGGDSPESACEALFQALSGLGYDQSCNSAFDNQDDIAPFLSSPGDPFGGTRESYDPSSPGGGLEGGMGFRPYALPVLVYATDAPMRASDTHNTPGGCPRDASTDDVVYAAGQLNAKLIGIHVAGTAARSRMEDLARRTNSRADLNHDGTIAADELLVLGWSGSDAQFRQAIVDAVDDLIDSVEFSEITLEIEGDDEGFVIDIEPEVHNVVGAASGSQIDFELTFRGADAPSTEDELHLLTLNVIGDGTVLLDTRDIYVLVPGTVVP
;
A
#
# COMPACT_ATOMS: atom_id res chain seq x y z
N MET A 1 -30.06 36.46 -31.29
CA MET A 1 -28.63 36.10 -31.31
C MET A 1 -27.87 37.05 -30.39
N ILE A 2 -27.78 36.72 -29.10
CA ILE A 2 -26.72 35.92 -28.42
C ILE A 2 -25.84 36.94 -27.67
N CYS A 3 -25.50 36.81 -26.39
CA CYS A 3 -25.83 35.89 -25.30
C CYS A 3 -25.25 36.55 -24.02
N ALA A 4 -25.97 36.44 -22.90
CA ALA A 4 -25.64 35.60 -21.74
C ALA A 4 -24.78 36.33 -20.68
N THR A 5 -25.33 36.66 -19.50
CA THR A 5 -25.48 35.84 -18.26
C THR A 5 -24.15 35.70 -17.51
N GLN A 6 -24.06 36.26 -16.30
CA GLN A 6 -23.93 35.48 -15.05
C GLN A 6 -23.77 36.37 -13.80
N LEU A 7 -24.53 35.97 -12.79
CA LEU A 7 -24.65 36.52 -11.44
C LEU A 7 -23.46 36.11 -10.57
N VAL A 8 -23.20 36.92 -9.54
CA VAL A 8 -22.37 36.58 -8.38
C VAL A 8 -23.25 36.48 -7.13
N ARG A 9 -22.93 35.45 -6.35
CA ARG A 9 -23.46 34.97 -5.06
C ARG A 9 -23.65 36.02 -3.95
N ALA A 10 -24.70 35.72 -3.16
CA ALA A 10 -24.79 35.66 -1.69
C ALA A 10 -24.78 36.93 -0.81
N GLY A 11 -25.74 36.94 0.13
CA GLY A 11 -25.72 37.76 1.33
C GLY A 11 -27.10 37.92 1.98
N LEU A 12 -27.51 36.94 2.79
CA LEU A 12 -28.66 37.02 3.71
C LEU A 12 -28.59 38.25 4.63
N ILE A 13 -29.76 38.79 5.04
CA ILE A 13 -30.18 39.00 6.44
C ILE A 13 -31.58 39.65 6.45
N SER A 14 -32.47 38.99 7.21
CA SER A 14 -33.81 39.36 7.66
C SER A 14 -34.06 40.84 7.98
N SER A 15 -35.26 41.35 7.67
CA SER A 15 -36.19 41.87 8.70
C SER A 15 -37.53 42.39 8.14
N LEU A 16 -38.58 41.90 8.79
CA LEU A 16 -39.97 42.34 8.90
C LEU A 16 -40.35 43.78 8.44
N ALA A 17 -41.42 43.80 7.62
CA ALA A 17 -42.62 44.65 7.69
C ALA A 17 -42.48 46.17 7.81
N LEU A 18 -42.90 46.89 6.75
CA LEU A 18 -43.92 47.95 6.80
C LEU A 18 -44.16 48.52 5.38
N ALA A 19 -45.22 48.10 4.69
CA ALA A 19 -45.72 48.79 3.51
C ALA A 19 -47.17 49.23 3.73
N SER A 20 -47.30 50.43 4.30
CA SER A 20 -48.55 51.17 4.38
C SER A 20 -48.85 51.84 3.04
N ALA A 21 -50.02 51.52 2.51
CA ALA A 21 -50.90 52.35 1.69
C ALA A 21 -50.29 53.16 0.51
N CYS A 22 -50.53 52.68 -0.71
CA CYS A 22 -50.78 53.55 -1.86
C CYS A 22 -51.78 52.88 -2.82
N GLU A 23 -53.01 53.39 -2.87
CA GLU A 23 -54.03 53.00 -3.87
C GLU A 23 -53.62 53.46 -5.28
N PRO A 24 -53.86 52.68 -6.36
CA PRO A 24 -53.75 53.18 -7.72
C PRO A 24 -55.11 53.69 -8.26
N PRO A 25 -55.11 54.71 -9.14
CA PRO A 25 -56.33 55.29 -9.67
C PRO A 25 -56.90 54.48 -10.84
N GLN A 26 -58.21 54.26 -10.78
CA GLN A 26 -59.07 53.69 -11.81
C GLN A 26 -59.13 54.55 -13.09
N THR A 27 -58.86 53.96 -14.27
CA THR A 27 -59.56 54.32 -15.52
C THR A 27 -59.50 53.20 -16.59
N ARG A 28 -60.62 52.48 -16.71
CA ARG A 28 -61.31 51.96 -17.92
C ARG A 28 -60.46 51.42 -19.10
N ALA A 29 -60.30 50.11 -19.15
CA ALA A 29 -60.46 49.33 -20.38
C ALA A 29 -61.87 48.71 -20.39
N ARG A 30 -62.44 48.54 -21.58
CA ARG A 30 -63.80 48.04 -21.81
C ARG A 30 -63.65 46.57 -22.20
N GLU A 31 -63.67 45.67 -21.24
CA GLU A 31 -63.83 44.24 -21.50
C GLU A 31 -65.28 44.01 -21.94
N GLN A 32 -65.45 43.57 -23.19
CA GLN A 32 -66.62 42.79 -23.54
C GLN A 32 -66.35 41.41 -22.95
N GLU A 33 -67.05 41.08 -21.87
CA GLU A 33 -67.21 39.69 -21.43
C GLU A 33 -67.78 38.92 -22.63
N LEU A 34 -66.92 38.14 -23.28
CA LEU A 34 -67.35 37.11 -24.21
C LEU A 34 -67.97 36.04 -23.29
N ASN A 35 -69.30 36.04 -23.19
CA ASN A 35 -70.03 35.01 -22.47
C ASN A 35 -69.96 33.73 -23.32
N LEU A 36 -68.80 33.08 -23.31
CA LEU A 36 -68.58 31.76 -23.87
C LEU A 36 -69.24 30.81 -22.87
N THR A 37 -70.44 30.33 -23.20
CA THR A 37 -70.95 29.11 -22.56
C THR A 37 -70.10 27.99 -23.14
N LEU A 38 -69.26 27.42 -22.29
CA LEU A 38 -68.57 26.17 -22.53
C LEU A 38 -69.64 25.08 -22.42
N PRO A 39 -69.98 24.37 -23.52
CA PRO A 39 -70.85 23.21 -23.48
C PRO A 39 -70.20 22.09 -22.67
N ASP A 40 -71.04 21.41 -21.91
CA ASP A 40 -70.82 20.28 -20.99
C ASP A 40 -72.25 19.73 -20.79
N GLU A 41 -72.65 18.70 -21.54
CA GLU A 41 -74.04 18.24 -21.66
C GLU A 41 -74.43 17.17 -20.62
N ASP A 42 -73.47 16.37 -20.15
CA ASP A 42 -73.57 15.37 -19.07
C ASP A 42 -73.26 15.96 -17.68
N GLU A 43 -72.71 17.18 -17.59
CA GLU A 43 -72.34 17.88 -16.36
C GLU A 43 -71.21 17.16 -15.59
N ASP A 44 -70.26 16.59 -16.33
CA ASP A 44 -69.15 15.78 -15.82
C ASP A 44 -67.86 16.58 -15.56
N THR A 45 -67.84 17.89 -15.81
CA THR A 45 -66.66 18.78 -15.65
C THR A 45 -65.61 18.71 -16.77
N ILE A 46 -65.86 17.93 -17.80
CA ILE A 46 -65.16 17.97 -19.08
C ILE A 46 -66.02 18.78 -20.06
N MET A 47 -65.40 19.44 -21.06
CA MET A 47 -66.18 20.12 -22.10
C MET A 47 -66.41 19.20 -23.28
N ASP A 48 -67.61 19.26 -23.88
CA ASP A 48 -67.98 18.50 -25.08
C ASP A 48 -66.89 18.51 -26.17
N HIS A 49 -66.15 19.62 -26.31
CA HIS A 49 -65.07 19.75 -27.29
C HIS A 49 -63.84 18.87 -26.98
N HIS A 50 -63.47 18.72 -25.71
CA HIS A 50 -62.37 17.85 -25.28
C HIS A 50 -62.72 16.36 -25.43
N GLU A 51 -64.01 16.03 -25.36
CA GLU A 51 -64.55 14.67 -25.54
C GLU A 51 -64.87 14.35 -27.01
N GLY A 52 -64.54 15.26 -27.94
CA GLY A 52 -64.63 15.02 -29.37
C GLY A 52 -65.88 15.56 -30.07
N GLU A 53 -66.71 16.40 -29.44
CA GLU A 53 -67.85 17.06 -30.10
C GLU A 53 -67.38 18.09 -31.14
N LEU A 54 -67.42 17.71 -32.42
CA LEU A 54 -66.99 18.59 -33.52
C LEU A 54 -68.09 19.59 -33.93
N THR A 55 -68.00 20.83 -33.46
CA THR A 55 -68.81 21.94 -33.99
C THR A 55 -68.32 22.36 -35.40
N GLU A 56 -69.15 22.16 -36.43
CA GLU A 56 -68.81 22.28 -37.86
C GLU A 56 -67.81 23.42 -38.26
N VAL A 57 -66.57 23.08 -38.66
CA VAL A 57 -65.90 23.59 -39.88
C VAL A 57 -64.68 22.76 -40.32
N ASN A 58 -64.80 22.15 -41.51
CA ASN A 58 -63.80 21.39 -42.29
C ASN A 58 -63.50 19.94 -41.87
N ALA A 59 -64.39 19.05 -42.32
CA ALA A 59 -64.21 17.62 -42.49
C ALA A 59 -62.99 17.23 -43.36
N ALA A 60 -61.77 17.33 -42.81
CA ALA A 60 -60.56 16.75 -43.39
C ALA A 60 -59.49 16.32 -42.36
N THR A 61 -59.71 16.48 -41.07
CA THR A 61 -58.93 15.84 -40.01
C THR A 61 -59.91 14.98 -39.22
N THR A 62 -59.73 13.66 -39.26
CA THR A 62 -60.34 12.75 -38.28
C THR A 62 -59.88 13.23 -36.91
N SER A 63 -60.81 13.48 -35.98
CA SER A 63 -60.44 13.57 -34.57
C SER A 63 -59.74 12.26 -34.20
N PRO A 64 -58.64 12.31 -33.44
CA PRO A 64 -57.93 11.11 -33.00
C PRO A 64 -58.69 10.31 -31.94
N ILE A 65 -59.69 10.93 -31.27
CA ILE A 65 -60.49 10.36 -30.18
C ILE A 65 -61.63 9.50 -30.73
N ASP A 66 -61.85 8.30 -30.17
CA ASP A 66 -63.00 7.43 -30.48
C ASP A 66 -64.28 8.08 -29.95
N PRO A 67 -65.31 8.34 -30.78
CA PRO A 67 -66.51 9.08 -30.35
C PRO A 67 -67.48 8.30 -29.42
N ASP A 68 -67.14 7.09 -28.99
CA ASP A 68 -67.94 6.15 -28.17
C ASP A 68 -66.94 5.08 -27.68
N ALA A 69 -66.15 5.41 -26.64
CA ALA A 69 -64.96 4.65 -26.23
C ALA A 69 -65.31 3.25 -25.67
N ASP A 70 -66.32 3.15 -24.81
CA ASP A 70 -66.81 1.87 -24.25
C ASP A 70 -67.73 1.08 -25.22
N GLY A 71 -68.30 1.73 -26.22
CA GLY A 71 -69.17 1.15 -27.23
C GLY A 71 -70.60 0.84 -26.75
N ASP A 72 -71.09 1.49 -25.69
CA ASP A 72 -72.46 1.30 -25.17
C ASP A 72 -73.53 2.02 -26.02
N GLY A 73 -73.08 2.99 -26.84
CA GLY A 73 -73.89 3.77 -27.76
C GLY A 73 -74.30 5.17 -27.29
N ALA A 74 -73.84 5.62 -26.12
CA ALA A 74 -73.70 7.03 -25.76
C ALA A 74 -72.34 7.55 -26.31
N PRO A 75 -72.31 8.69 -27.00
CA PRO A 75 -71.04 9.34 -27.32
C PRO A 75 -70.42 9.92 -26.05
N ASN A 76 -69.07 9.97 -25.97
CA ASN A 76 -68.33 10.41 -24.78
C ASN A 76 -68.89 11.72 -24.18
N TRP A 77 -69.12 12.77 -24.98
CA TRP A 77 -69.75 14.05 -24.57
C TRP A 77 -71.22 13.99 -24.10
N GLN A 78 -71.76 12.80 -23.88
CA GLN A 78 -73.07 12.52 -23.26
C GLN A 78 -73.01 11.33 -22.30
N ASP A 79 -71.84 10.77 -22.08
CA ASP A 79 -71.58 9.70 -21.14
C ASP A 79 -71.08 10.28 -19.83
N THR A 80 -71.05 9.50 -18.76
CA THR A 80 -70.51 9.95 -17.46
C THR A 80 -69.44 9.00 -16.95
N ASP A 81 -69.00 8.09 -17.81
CA ASP A 81 -68.16 6.91 -17.62
C ASP A 81 -67.80 6.41 -19.03
N SER A 82 -66.94 7.16 -19.71
CA SER A 82 -66.76 7.12 -21.17
C SER A 82 -65.98 5.89 -21.67
N ASP A 83 -65.06 5.35 -20.89
CA ASP A 83 -64.34 4.08 -21.13
C ASP A 83 -65.04 2.85 -20.52
N GLY A 84 -65.96 3.07 -19.57
CA GLY A 84 -66.82 2.03 -18.99
C GLY A 84 -66.13 1.19 -17.93
N ASP A 85 -65.08 1.70 -17.30
CA ASP A 85 -64.30 1.06 -16.24
C ASP A 85 -65.03 1.10 -14.87
N GLY A 86 -66.00 2.01 -14.70
CA GLY A 86 -66.79 2.20 -13.51
C GLY A 86 -66.28 3.27 -12.53
N ILE A 87 -65.20 3.98 -12.87
CA ILE A 87 -64.89 5.34 -12.44
C ILE A 87 -65.78 6.27 -13.27
N ALA A 88 -65.77 7.57 -13.02
CA ALA A 88 -66.71 8.48 -13.67
C ALA A 88 -65.94 9.68 -14.13
N ASP A 89 -66.16 10.12 -15.37
CA ASP A 89 -65.36 11.13 -16.08
C ASP A 89 -65.07 12.39 -15.22
N ALA A 90 -65.96 12.75 -14.30
CA ALA A 90 -65.78 13.84 -13.33
C ALA A 90 -64.70 13.64 -12.26
N ILE A 91 -64.25 12.40 -12.03
CA ILE A 91 -63.15 12.02 -11.15
C ILE A 91 -61.86 12.05 -11.97
N GLU A 92 -61.85 11.41 -13.15
CA GLU A 92 -60.71 11.39 -14.08
C GLU A 92 -60.41 12.75 -14.73
N ALA A 93 -61.36 13.69 -14.71
CA ALA A 93 -61.14 15.06 -15.16
C ALA A 93 -60.03 15.80 -14.37
N GLY A 94 -59.72 15.34 -13.15
CA GLY A 94 -58.71 15.90 -12.24
C GLY A 94 -59.07 17.26 -11.61
N ASP A 95 -59.92 18.08 -12.24
CA ASP A 95 -60.45 19.31 -11.65
C ASP A 95 -61.85 19.72 -12.15
N ASP A 96 -62.51 20.63 -11.42
CA ASP A 96 -63.83 21.17 -11.78
C ASP A 96 -63.78 22.30 -12.86
N ASP A 97 -62.60 22.68 -13.37
CA ASP A 97 -62.42 23.79 -14.32
C ASP A 97 -62.50 23.30 -15.77
N LEU A 98 -63.69 23.43 -16.36
CA LEU A 98 -63.99 23.18 -17.77
C LEU A 98 -62.95 23.72 -18.78
N ILE A 99 -62.13 24.71 -18.44
CA ILE A 99 -61.11 25.26 -19.37
C ILE A 99 -59.81 24.45 -19.37
N THR A 100 -59.54 23.69 -18.30
CA THR A 100 -58.39 22.79 -18.20
C THR A 100 -58.53 21.70 -19.27
N PHE A 101 -57.38 21.27 -19.83
CA PHE A 101 -57.39 20.08 -20.69
C PHE A 101 -57.57 18.86 -19.80
N PRO A 102 -58.24 17.79 -20.27
CA PRO A 102 -58.31 16.53 -19.52
C PRO A 102 -56.92 16.06 -19.10
N VAL A 103 -56.85 15.37 -17.97
CA VAL A 103 -55.63 14.74 -17.48
C VAL A 103 -55.29 13.56 -18.41
N ASP A 104 -54.00 13.27 -18.48
CA ASP A 104 -53.32 12.27 -19.31
C ASP A 104 -52.10 11.90 -18.46
N SER A 105 -52.34 10.99 -17.51
CA SER A 105 -51.45 10.71 -16.37
C SER A 105 -50.14 10.04 -16.80
N ASP A 106 -50.22 9.04 -17.69
CA ASP A 106 -49.07 8.37 -18.30
C ASP A 106 -48.42 9.11 -19.49
N GLY A 107 -49.13 10.06 -20.11
CA GLY A 107 -48.67 10.84 -21.24
C GLY A 107 -48.68 10.11 -22.59
N ASP A 108 -49.44 9.03 -22.77
CA ASP A 108 -49.53 8.29 -24.03
C ASP A 108 -50.38 9.03 -25.10
N GLY A 109 -51.20 9.99 -24.65
CA GLY A 109 -52.04 10.86 -25.45
C GLY A 109 -53.49 10.39 -25.61
N ILE A 110 -53.90 9.33 -24.92
CA ILE A 110 -55.26 9.09 -24.43
C ILE A 110 -55.41 9.93 -23.14
N ALA A 111 -56.64 10.26 -22.77
CA ALA A 111 -56.89 11.02 -21.55
C ALA A 111 -57.55 10.08 -20.55
N ASP A 112 -57.31 10.25 -19.26
CA ASP A 112 -57.67 9.29 -18.21
C ASP A 112 -59.13 8.80 -18.34
N PHE A 113 -60.11 9.71 -18.53
CA PHE A 113 -61.54 9.38 -18.75
C PHE A 113 -61.87 8.58 -20.03
N LEU A 114 -60.87 8.20 -20.80
CA LEU A 114 -60.95 7.40 -22.02
C LEU A 114 -59.93 6.25 -22.02
N ASP A 115 -59.13 6.14 -20.96
CA ASP A 115 -58.14 5.10 -20.76
C ASP A 115 -58.70 4.00 -19.86
N LEU A 116 -58.16 2.80 -19.95
CA LEU A 116 -58.53 1.72 -19.03
C LEU A 116 -57.43 1.44 -17.99
N ASP A 117 -56.28 2.09 -18.14
CA ASP A 117 -55.03 1.93 -17.38
C ASP A 117 -54.33 3.31 -17.44
N SER A 118 -54.79 4.25 -16.62
CA SER A 118 -54.48 5.69 -16.73
C SER A 118 -53.03 6.03 -16.39
N ASP A 119 -52.33 5.18 -15.63
CA ASP A 119 -50.93 5.33 -15.24
C ASP A 119 -49.97 4.35 -15.98
N ASP A 120 -50.53 3.47 -16.82
CA ASP A 120 -49.86 2.51 -17.70
C ASP A 120 -49.01 1.49 -16.92
N ASN A 121 -49.45 1.14 -15.70
CA ASN A 121 -48.78 0.19 -14.80
C ASN A 121 -49.19 -1.28 -15.03
N CYS A 122 -50.11 -1.53 -15.96
CA CYS A 122 -50.70 -2.82 -16.31
C CYS A 122 -51.79 -3.35 -15.36
N LEU A 123 -52.26 -2.54 -14.42
CA LEU A 123 -53.50 -2.72 -13.68
C LEU A 123 -54.57 -1.86 -14.37
N ASP A 124 -55.78 -2.42 -14.51
CA ASP A 124 -56.87 -1.62 -15.06
C ASP A 124 -57.44 -0.73 -13.94
N ASP A 125 -57.86 0.50 -14.25
CA ASP A 125 -58.42 1.48 -13.31
C ASP A 125 -59.58 0.93 -12.46
N GLU A 126 -60.39 -0.01 -13.01
CA GLU A 126 -61.46 -0.73 -12.27
C GLU A 126 -60.90 -1.50 -11.05
N HIS A 127 -59.66 -1.99 -11.14
CA HIS A 127 -58.99 -2.77 -10.12
C HIS A 127 -58.51 -1.93 -8.94
N GLU A 128 -57.81 -0.84 -9.24
CA GLU A 128 -57.25 0.09 -8.26
C GLU A 128 -58.38 0.91 -7.62
N GLY A 129 -59.24 1.44 -8.49
CA GLY A 129 -60.36 2.29 -8.12
C GLY A 129 -59.91 3.63 -7.55
N THR A 130 -60.82 4.31 -6.85
CA THR A 130 -60.59 5.69 -6.38
C THR A 130 -59.92 5.74 -5.00
N GLY A 131 -58.94 4.88 -4.75
CA GLY A 131 -58.12 4.89 -3.53
C GLY A 131 -57.19 6.12 -3.48
N ASP A 132 -56.40 6.21 -2.42
CA ASP A 132 -55.37 7.24 -2.16
C ASP A 132 -54.54 6.63 -1.03
N HIS A 133 -53.73 5.62 -1.39
CA HIS A 133 -53.11 4.70 -0.44
C HIS A 133 -52.14 5.42 0.49
N ASP A 134 -51.24 6.22 -0.08
CA ASP A 134 -50.25 7.04 0.62
C ASP A 134 -50.78 8.36 1.22
N GLY A 135 -51.94 8.85 0.75
CA GLY A 135 -52.54 10.10 1.18
C GLY A 135 -51.90 11.36 0.60
N ASP A 136 -51.20 11.30 -0.54
CA ASP A 136 -50.58 12.45 -1.18
C ASP A 136 -51.60 13.34 -1.95
N GLY A 137 -52.74 12.75 -2.28
CA GLY A 137 -53.88 13.38 -2.93
C GLY A 137 -53.99 13.17 -4.44
N LEU A 138 -53.11 12.37 -5.04
CA LEU A 138 -53.41 11.59 -6.24
C LEU A 138 -54.29 10.38 -5.86
N LEU A 139 -54.96 9.80 -6.83
CA LEU A 139 -55.78 8.61 -6.62
C LEU A 139 -55.05 7.43 -7.25
N ASP A 140 -55.15 6.25 -6.64
CA ASP A 140 -54.32 5.09 -7.00
C ASP A 140 -54.27 4.83 -8.53
N PHE A 141 -55.42 4.79 -9.22
CA PHE A 141 -55.48 4.61 -10.69
C PHE A 141 -54.77 5.71 -11.55
N THR A 142 -54.28 6.78 -10.95
CA THR A 142 -53.54 7.87 -11.61
C THR A 142 -52.18 8.14 -10.97
N ASP A 143 -51.92 7.54 -9.81
CA ASP A 143 -50.61 7.59 -9.19
C ASP A 143 -49.73 6.56 -9.87
N THR A 144 -48.42 6.75 -9.84
CA THR A 144 -47.46 5.82 -10.48
C THR A 144 -46.58 5.10 -9.44
N ASP A 145 -46.84 5.38 -8.17
CA ASP A 145 -46.10 5.00 -6.96
C ASP A 145 -47.10 5.10 -5.78
N ASP A 146 -47.99 4.12 -5.66
CA ASP A 146 -49.18 4.16 -4.80
C ASP A 146 -48.86 4.24 -3.29
N ASP A 147 -47.75 3.64 -2.85
CA ASP A 147 -47.28 3.67 -1.46
C ASP A 147 -46.15 4.70 -1.21
N ASN A 148 -45.66 5.34 -2.27
CA ASN A 148 -44.73 6.47 -2.24
C ASN A 148 -43.36 6.11 -1.67
N ASP A 149 -42.93 4.87 -1.91
CA ASP A 149 -41.66 4.28 -1.51
C ASP A 149 -40.52 4.59 -2.51
N THR A 150 -40.84 5.22 -3.65
CA THR A 150 -39.96 5.59 -4.77
C THR A 150 -39.59 4.48 -5.75
N ILE A 151 -40.11 3.28 -5.55
CA ILE A 151 -40.30 2.26 -6.58
C ILE A 151 -41.54 2.69 -7.38
N LEU A 152 -41.82 2.04 -8.51
CA LEU A 152 -42.97 2.42 -9.36
C LEU A 152 -43.85 1.19 -9.45
N ASP A 153 -45.17 1.36 -9.39
CA ASP A 153 -46.13 0.25 -9.36
C ASP A 153 -45.89 -0.72 -10.53
N ARG A 154 -45.59 -0.19 -11.71
CA ARG A 154 -45.27 -0.99 -12.92
C ARG A 154 -44.09 -1.97 -12.74
N ILE A 155 -43.16 -1.68 -11.82
CA ILE A 155 -42.00 -2.51 -11.47
C ILE A 155 -42.42 -3.61 -10.48
N GLU A 156 -43.18 -3.25 -9.46
CA GLU A 156 -43.65 -4.15 -8.39
C GLU A 156 -44.71 -5.12 -8.90
N VAL A 157 -45.66 -4.63 -9.69
CA VAL A 157 -46.66 -5.44 -10.40
C VAL A 157 -45.99 -6.43 -11.37
N GLY A 158 -44.88 -6.03 -11.99
CA GLY A 158 -44.00 -6.90 -12.78
C GLY A 158 -44.60 -7.41 -14.10
N ASP A 159 -44.86 -8.73 -14.22
CA ASP A 159 -45.46 -9.35 -15.44
C ASP A 159 -47.00 -9.38 -15.34
N CYS A 160 -47.57 -8.34 -14.73
CA CYS A 160 -49.01 -8.16 -14.49
C CYS A 160 -49.63 -9.33 -13.68
N ASP A 161 -48.96 -9.79 -12.61
CA ASP A 161 -49.32 -11.03 -11.88
C ASP A 161 -49.76 -10.81 -10.42
N PHE A 162 -50.07 -9.57 -10.00
CA PHE A 162 -50.50 -9.22 -8.63
C PHE A 162 -49.59 -9.84 -7.57
N ARG A 163 -48.35 -9.36 -7.49
CA ARG A 163 -47.35 -9.90 -6.58
C ARG A 163 -47.67 -9.56 -5.12
N ASP A 164 -47.20 -10.45 -4.24
CA ASP A 164 -47.43 -10.50 -2.79
C ASP A 164 -46.26 -11.34 -2.27
N ALA A 165 -45.09 -10.71 -2.15
CA ALA A 165 -43.81 -11.38 -1.94
C ALA A 165 -43.74 -12.04 -0.55
N ASP A 166 -44.15 -11.34 0.51
CA ASP A 166 -44.17 -11.86 1.88
C ASP A 166 -45.42 -12.74 2.20
N GLY A 167 -46.50 -12.64 1.42
CA GLY A 167 -47.72 -13.42 1.57
C GLY A 167 -48.67 -12.94 2.66
N ASP A 168 -48.59 -11.68 3.11
CA ASP A 168 -49.46 -11.11 4.14
C ASP A 168 -50.86 -10.73 3.60
N GLY A 169 -50.96 -10.58 2.28
CA GLY A 169 -52.18 -10.29 1.52
C GLY A 169 -52.43 -8.81 1.22
N ILE A 170 -51.47 -7.93 1.48
CA ILE A 170 -51.21 -6.69 0.76
C ILE A 170 -50.43 -7.07 -0.52
N LEU A 171 -50.53 -6.27 -1.58
CA LEU A 171 -49.81 -6.52 -2.82
C LEU A 171 -48.59 -5.60 -2.84
N ASP A 172 -47.48 -6.02 -3.43
CA ASP A 172 -46.18 -5.32 -3.35
C ASP A 172 -46.31 -3.81 -3.63
N TYR A 173 -46.99 -3.39 -4.71
CA TYR A 173 -47.23 -1.96 -5.06
C TYR A 173 -48.09 -1.15 -4.07
N LEU A 174 -48.54 -1.76 -2.98
CA LEU A 174 -49.32 -1.15 -1.91
C LEU A 174 -48.72 -1.46 -0.53
N ASP A 175 -47.51 -2.04 -0.48
CA ASP A 175 -46.89 -2.57 0.71
C ASP A 175 -45.59 -1.83 1.02
N ASP A 176 -45.54 -1.11 2.14
CA ASP A 176 -44.36 -0.35 2.57
C ASP A 176 -43.12 -1.24 2.90
N ASP A 177 -43.22 -2.58 2.86
CA ASP A 177 -42.26 -3.61 3.31
C ASP A 177 -42.55 -4.94 2.57
N SER A 178 -42.25 -5.00 1.27
CA SER A 178 -42.72 -6.03 0.34
C SER A 178 -42.26 -7.46 0.67
N ASP A 179 -41.07 -7.65 1.22
CA ASP A 179 -40.56 -8.96 1.64
C ASP A 179 -40.77 -9.29 3.13
N GLY A 180 -41.21 -8.29 3.90
CA GLY A 180 -41.62 -8.45 5.30
C GLY A 180 -40.45 -8.70 6.25
N ASP A 181 -39.25 -8.28 5.87
CA ASP A 181 -38.04 -8.37 6.68
C ASP A 181 -38.02 -7.28 7.80
N GLY A 182 -38.81 -6.21 7.61
CA GLY A 182 -39.01 -5.10 8.53
C GLY A 182 -38.25 -3.82 8.18
N ILE A 183 -37.34 -3.85 7.19
CA ILE A 183 -36.87 -2.69 6.44
C ILE A 183 -38.06 -2.22 5.60
N ALA A 184 -37.98 -1.02 5.05
CA ALA A 184 -39.09 -0.50 4.27
C ALA A 184 -38.53 -0.24 2.89
N ASP A 185 -39.30 -0.54 1.86
CA ASP A 185 -38.86 -0.54 0.47
C ASP A 185 -38.24 0.82 0.08
N LEU A 186 -38.66 1.92 0.71
CA LEU A 186 -38.03 3.24 0.61
C LEU A 186 -36.51 3.28 0.90
N TYR A 187 -36.01 2.42 1.80
CA TYR A 187 -34.60 2.29 2.12
C TYR A 187 -33.87 1.32 1.17
N GLU A 188 -34.60 0.40 0.54
CA GLU A 188 -34.10 -0.61 -0.41
C GLU A 188 -34.28 -0.22 -1.88
N ALA A 189 -35.02 0.83 -2.20
CA ALA A 189 -35.23 1.35 -3.56
C ALA A 189 -33.93 1.95 -4.16
N GLY A 190 -32.97 2.27 -3.31
CA GLY A 190 -31.68 2.88 -3.65
C GLY A 190 -31.73 4.41 -3.78
N THR A 191 -30.66 5.01 -4.31
CA THR A 191 -30.44 6.47 -4.21
C THR A 191 -31.10 7.31 -5.31
N THR A 192 -31.76 6.69 -6.27
CA THR A 192 -32.42 7.37 -7.39
C THR A 192 -33.92 7.11 -7.35
N PRO A 193 -34.75 8.10 -7.00
CA PRO A 193 -36.20 7.93 -7.00
C PRO A 193 -36.73 7.58 -8.40
N PHE A 194 -37.75 6.71 -8.46
CA PHE A 194 -38.43 6.27 -9.67
C PHE A 194 -37.50 5.55 -10.65
N ASN A 195 -36.60 4.71 -10.11
CA ASN A 195 -35.65 3.97 -10.92
C ASN A 195 -36.35 2.78 -11.61
N GLU A 196 -36.21 2.69 -12.94
CA GLU A 196 -36.77 1.56 -13.70
C GLU A 196 -36.03 0.23 -13.44
N ASP A 197 -34.86 0.30 -12.80
CA ASP A 197 -34.04 -0.85 -12.38
C ASP A 197 -33.68 -0.65 -10.89
N PRO A 198 -34.51 -1.09 -9.92
CA PRO A 198 -34.20 -1.01 -8.49
C PRO A 198 -32.83 -1.61 -8.16
N VAL A 199 -32.26 -1.22 -7.01
CA VAL A 199 -30.92 -1.71 -6.61
C VAL A 199 -30.98 -3.23 -6.33
N ASP A 200 -29.86 -3.88 -6.62
CA ASP A 200 -29.60 -5.32 -6.54
C ASP A 200 -28.13 -5.40 -6.11
N THR A 201 -27.90 -5.41 -4.79
CA THR A 201 -26.62 -5.15 -4.15
C THR A 201 -25.64 -6.29 -4.39
N ASP A 202 -26.08 -7.54 -4.24
CA ASP A 202 -25.26 -8.74 -4.49
C ASP A 202 -25.21 -9.17 -5.99
N GLY A 203 -26.15 -8.68 -6.81
CA GLY A 203 -26.23 -8.94 -8.23
C GLY A 203 -26.78 -10.34 -8.60
N ASP A 204 -27.55 -10.98 -7.71
CA ASP A 204 -28.15 -12.29 -7.97
C ASP A 204 -29.38 -12.23 -8.90
N GLY A 205 -29.95 -11.04 -9.05
CA GLY A 205 -31.09 -10.74 -9.90
C GLY A 205 -32.43 -10.63 -9.16
N THR A 206 -32.43 -10.71 -7.84
CA THR A 206 -33.50 -10.30 -6.94
C THR A 206 -33.17 -8.88 -6.45
N PRO A 207 -34.04 -7.88 -6.68
CA PRO A 207 -33.80 -6.55 -6.13
C PRO A 207 -33.89 -6.54 -4.60
N ASP A 208 -33.18 -5.61 -3.96
CA ASP A 208 -33.03 -5.54 -2.50
C ASP A 208 -34.39 -5.54 -1.76
N TYR A 209 -35.38 -4.75 -2.21
CA TYR A 209 -36.73 -4.69 -1.60
C TYR A 209 -37.56 -6.00 -1.68
N LEU A 210 -37.01 -7.03 -2.32
CA LEU A 210 -37.59 -8.37 -2.47
C LEU A 210 -36.61 -9.48 -2.04
N ASP A 211 -35.47 -9.12 -1.45
CA ASP A 211 -34.40 -10.05 -1.08
C ASP A 211 -34.24 -10.15 0.44
N ASP A 212 -34.18 -11.38 0.95
CA ASP A 212 -34.03 -11.62 2.39
C ASP A 212 -32.56 -11.41 2.89
N ASP A 213 -31.61 -11.19 1.97
CA ASP A 213 -30.13 -11.15 2.16
C ASP A 213 -29.48 -10.29 1.04
N SER A 214 -29.71 -8.98 1.07
CA SER A 214 -29.45 -8.04 -0.05
C SER A 214 -27.99 -7.95 -0.47
N ASP A 215 -27.03 -8.05 0.46
CA ASP A 215 -25.60 -8.03 0.15
C ASP A 215 -24.99 -9.43 -0.06
N GLY A 216 -25.78 -10.48 0.22
CA GLY A 216 -25.42 -11.87 0.01
C GLY A 216 -24.30 -12.36 0.93
N ASP A 217 -24.13 -11.70 2.07
CA ASP A 217 -23.18 -12.07 3.09
C ASP A 217 -23.72 -13.20 4.02
N GLY A 218 -24.98 -13.59 3.89
CA GLY A 218 -25.53 -14.73 4.62
C GLY A 218 -25.87 -14.46 6.08
N PHE A 219 -25.82 -13.20 6.51
CA PHE A 219 -26.78 -12.66 7.45
C PHE A 219 -28.11 -12.43 6.70
N SER A 220 -29.00 -11.62 7.24
CA SER A 220 -30.31 -11.42 6.62
C SER A 220 -30.72 -10.04 7.01
N ASP A 221 -31.39 -9.36 6.11
CA ASP A 221 -31.72 -7.95 6.23
C ASP A 221 -32.49 -7.69 7.54
N ALA A 222 -33.40 -8.60 7.93
CA ALA A 222 -34.12 -8.56 9.19
C ALA A 222 -33.23 -8.63 10.46
N GLU A 223 -32.11 -9.36 10.40
CA GLU A 223 -31.09 -9.45 11.47
C GLU A 223 -30.24 -8.16 11.51
N GLU A 224 -29.89 -7.61 10.36
CA GLU A 224 -28.96 -6.47 10.18
C GLU A 224 -29.60 -5.11 10.37
N ARG A 225 -30.86 -4.95 9.94
CA ARG A 225 -31.75 -3.82 10.21
C ARG A 225 -31.64 -3.27 11.64
N GLY A 226 -31.41 -4.16 12.59
CA GLY A 226 -31.23 -3.82 13.99
C GLY A 226 -32.54 -3.58 14.74
N GLY A 227 -32.40 -3.23 16.02
CA GLY A 227 -33.52 -3.21 16.99
C GLY A 227 -34.56 -2.09 16.85
N GLY A 228 -34.61 -1.38 15.71
CA GLY A 228 -35.58 -0.32 15.41
C GLY A 228 -37.02 -0.82 15.31
N ALA A 229 -38.01 0.07 15.23
CA ALA A 229 -39.37 -0.30 14.80
C ALA A 229 -39.49 -0.27 13.27
N ALA A 230 -40.39 -1.05 12.66
CA ALA A 230 -40.58 -1.04 11.20
C ALA A 230 -40.76 0.40 10.68
N GLY A 231 -40.04 0.75 9.61
CA GLY A 231 -39.94 2.11 9.05
C GLY A 231 -38.99 3.09 9.77
N ASP A 232 -38.33 2.70 10.88
CA ASP A 232 -37.15 3.45 11.36
C ASP A 232 -35.99 3.25 10.38
N PRO A 233 -35.08 4.23 10.20
CA PRO A 233 -33.89 4.04 9.39
C PRO A 233 -33.11 2.77 9.79
N PRO A 234 -32.61 1.99 8.82
CA PRO A 234 -31.83 0.80 9.09
C PRO A 234 -30.57 1.13 9.89
N ARG A 235 -29.98 0.09 10.49
CA ARG A 235 -28.69 0.18 11.16
C ARG A 235 -27.61 0.52 10.13
N ASP A 236 -26.67 1.35 10.54
CA ASP A 236 -25.51 1.81 9.79
C ASP A 236 -24.40 1.94 10.84
N THR A 237 -23.61 0.88 10.98
CA THR A 237 -22.70 0.68 12.12
C THR A 237 -21.45 1.54 11.99
N ASP A 238 -20.85 1.63 10.81
CA ASP A 238 -19.66 2.44 10.54
C ASP A 238 -19.99 3.92 10.23
N GLY A 239 -21.25 4.22 9.88
CA GLY A 239 -21.76 5.55 9.63
C GLY A 239 -21.48 6.07 8.21
N ASP A 240 -21.26 5.18 7.24
CA ASP A 240 -20.95 5.54 5.86
C ASP A 240 -22.19 5.91 5.02
N GLY A 241 -23.38 5.56 5.51
CA GLY A 241 -24.67 5.87 4.90
C GLY A 241 -25.23 4.77 4.00
N ILE A 242 -24.54 3.64 3.86
CA ILE A 242 -25.08 2.35 3.48
C ILE A 242 -25.60 1.69 4.76
N GLY A 243 -26.72 0.98 4.70
CA GLY A 243 -27.21 0.25 5.87
C GLY A 243 -26.54 -1.11 5.95
N ASP A 244 -26.36 -1.65 7.16
CA ASP A 244 -25.72 -2.96 7.42
C ASP A 244 -26.29 -4.07 6.50
N PHE A 245 -27.60 -4.06 6.20
CA PHE A 245 -28.27 -5.03 5.30
C PHE A 245 -27.76 -5.03 3.85
N ALA A 246 -27.10 -3.95 3.43
CA ALA A 246 -26.58 -3.75 2.09
C ALA A 246 -25.05 -3.52 2.10
N ASP A 247 -24.38 -3.84 3.21
CA ASP A 247 -22.95 -3.61 3.41
C ASP A 247 -22.21 -4.87 3.87
N LEU A 248 -21.25 -5.32 3.06
CA LEU A 248 -20.48 -6.54 3.27
C LEU A 248 -19.53 -6.49 4.48
N ASP A 249 -19.23 -5.30 5.00
CA ASP A 249 -18.33 -5.00 6.13
C ASP A 249 -18.98 -3.93 7.01
N SER A 250 -19.97 -4.34 7.81
CA SER A 250 -20.88 -3.46 8.55
C SER A 250 -20.17 -2.49 9.50
N ASP A 251 -19.05 -2.87 10.13
CA ASP A 251 -18.29 -1.99 11.03
C ASP A 251 -17.05 -1.35 10.39
N GLY A 252 -16.77 -1.68 9.13
CA GLY A 252 -15.79 -1.01 8.28
C GLY A 252 -14.35 -1.27 8.71
N ASP A 253 -14.06 -2.41 9.33
CA ASP A 253 -12.75 -2.71 9.90
C ASP A 253 -11.80 -3.45 8.94
N GLY A 254 -12.32 -3.81 7.76
CA GLY A 254 -11.64 -4.51 6.68
C GLY A 254 -11.76 -6.04 6.72
N LEU A 255 -12.67 -6.57 7.55
CA LEU A 255 -13.11 -7.95 7.53
C LEU A 255 -14.60 -7.99 7.19
N THR A 256 -14.98 -8.69 6.13
CA THR A 256 -16.42 -8.88 5.84
C THR A 256 -17.10 -9.59 7.00
N ASP A 257 -18.33 -9.21 7.33
CA ASP A 257 -19.20 -9.77 8.38
C ASP A 257 -19.18 -11.31 8.42
N ASN A 258 -19.23 -11.90 7.23
CA ASN A 258 -19.11 -13.33 6.98
C ASN A 258 -17.79 -13.94 7.48
N ASP A 259 -16.66 -13.33 7.14
CA ASP A 259 -15.32 -13.75 7.59
C ASP A 259 -15.15 -13.54 9.09
N GLU A 260 -15.71 -12.47 9.64
CA GLU A 260 -15.75 -12.22 11.07
C GLU A 260 -16.53 -13.30 11.82
N ALA A 261 -17.72 -13.64 11.37
CA ALA A 261 -18.56 -14.63 12.03
C ALA A 261 -18.00 -16.07 11.90
N ASP A 262 -17.62 -16.47 10.68
CA ASP A 262 -17.27 -17.85 10.37
C ASP A 262 -15.77 -18.18 10.52
N THR A 263 -14.89 -17.21 10.25
CA THR A 263 -13.44 -17.43 10.24
C THR A 263 -12.76 -16.92 11.51
N HIS A 264 -13.01 -15.68 11.90
CA HIS A 264 -12.29 -14.98 12.97
C HIS A 264 -13.00 -15.07 14.33
N HIS A 265 -14.31 -15.27 14.31
CA HIS A 265 -15.23 -15.28 15.45
C HIS A 265 -15.23 -13.97 16.25
N THR A 266 -15.08 -12.86 15.54
CA THR A 266 -15.27 -11.47 15.98
C THR A 266 -16.75 -11.08 15.87
N ASP A 267 -17.12 -9.89 16.35
CA ASP A 267 -18.48 -9.36 16.28
C ASP A 267 -18.60 -8.49 15.02
N PRO A 268 -19.40 -8.87 14.00
CA PRO A 268 -19.54 -8.15 12.71
C PRO A 268 -19.95 -6.68 12.76
N TYR A 269 -20.13 -6.16 13.97
CA TYR A 269 -20.69 -4.85 14.17
C TYR A 269 -20.01 -4.07 15.31
N ASP A 270 -18.77 -4.43 15.63
CA ASP A 270 -17.93 -3.81 16.64
C ASP A 270 -16.47 -3.91 16.19
N ASP A 271 -15.96 -2.83 15.59
CA ASP A 271 -14.63 -2.71 14.98
C ASP A 271 -13.47 -3.21 15.86
N ASP A 272 -13.65 -3.24 17.20
CA ASP A 272 -12.71 -3.71 18.21
C ASP A 272 -13.42 -4.67 19.18
N SER A 273 -13.62 -5.92 18.75
CA SER A 273 -14.37 -6.96 19.49
C SER A 273 -13.93 -7.17 20.94
N ASP A 274 -12.65 -6.91 21.24
CA ASP A 274 -12.07 -7.16 22.56
C ASP A 274 -11.83 -5.88 23.40
N GLY A 275 -11.92 -4.72 22.76
CA GLY A 275 -11.92 -3.39 23.36
C GLY A 275 -10.54 -2.92 23.80
N ASP A 276 -9.46 -3.37 23.15
CA ASP A 276 -8.09 -2.99 23.49
C ASP A 276 -7.57 -1.75 22.73
N GLY A 277 -8.29 -1.33 21.69
CA GLY A 277 -8.04 -0.16 20.87
C GLY A 277 -7.34 -0.45 19.53
N PHE A 278 -7.24 -1.70 19.10
CA PHE A 278 -6.90 -2.09 17.72
C PHE A 278 -8.15 -2.69 17.06
N SER A 279 -8.34 -2.43 15.76
CA SER A 279 -9.44 -3.07 15.05
C SER A 279 -9.15 -4.55 14.76
N ASP A 280 -10.18 -5.37 14.63
CA ASP A 280 -10.05 -6.81 14.41
C ASP A 280 -9.33 -7.12 13.09
N GLY A 281 -9.68 -6.43 12.00
CA GLY A 281 -9.02 -6.50 10.71
C GLY A 281 -7.54 -6.07 10.76
N SER A 282 -7.22 -5.07 11.57
CA SER A 282 -5.82 -4.66 11.80
C SER A 282 -5.03 -5.73 12.54
N GLU A 283 -5.63 -6.36 13.53
CA GLU A 283 -5.00 -7.42 14.32
C GLU A 283 -4.74 -8.69 13.51
N ILE A 284 -5.73 -9.13 12.74
CA ILE A 284 -5.59 -10.30 11.86
C ILE A 284 -4.50 -10.08 10.83
N SER A 285 -4.45 -8.89 10.23
CA SER A 285 -3.44 -8.52 9.25
C SER A 285 -2.03 -8.45 9.85
N ALA A 286 -1.89 -7.99 11.09
CA ALA A 286 -0.64 -7.98 11.84
C ALA A 286 -0.26 -9.35 12.45
N GLY A 287 -1.19 -10.31 12.46
CA GLY A 287 -1.02 -11.62 13.08
C GLY A 287 -1.11 -11.63 14.61
N SER A 288 -1.78 -10.62 15.21
CA SER A 288 -2.22 -10.62 16.60
C SER A 288 -3.58 -11.32 16.75
N ASP A 289 -4.30 -11.14 17.86
CA ASP A 289 -5.44 -12.00 18.24
C ASP A 289 -6.60 -11.09 18.67
N PRO A 290 -7.61 -10.89 17.79
CA PRO A 290 -8.71 -9.91 17.98
C PRO A 290 -9.68 -10.26 19.12
N LEU A 291 -9.42 -11.34 19.86
CA LEU A 291 -10.27 -11.82 20.95
C LEU A 291 -9.52 -11.88 22.28
N ASP A 292 -8.26 -11.42 22.33
CA ASP A 292 -7.46 -11.35 23.56
C ASP A 292 -6.98 -9.91 23.81
N PRO A 293 -7.59 -9.17 24.77
CA PRO A 293 -7.25 -7.77 25.06
C PRO A 293 -5.83 -7.56 25.64
N GLY A 294 -5.03 -8.63 25.73
CA GLY A 294 -3.62 -8.61 26.07
C GLY A 294 -2.68 -8.92 24.90
N SER A 295 -3.24 -9.29 23.75
CA SER A 295 -2.59 -9.25 22.44
C SER A 295 -2.28 -7.81 22.10
N ILE A 296 -1.26 -7.59 21.29
CA ILE A 296 -0.95 -6.26 20.75
C ILE A 296 -0.37 -6.48 19.37
N ILE A 297 -0.63 -5.55 18.46
CA ILE A 297 0.11 -5.46 17.20
C ILE A 297 1.60 -5.20 17.53
N GLU A 298 2.45 -6.21 17.31
CA GLU A 298 3.90 -6.07 17.48
C GLU A 298 4.46 -5.16 16.37
N GLY A 299 4.73 -3.90 16.70
CA GLY A 299 5.23 -2.92 15.73
C GLY A 299 4.86 -1.51 16.13
N ILE A 300 4.84 -0.61 15.16
CA ILE A 300 4.28 0.73 15.35
C ILE A 300 3.09 0.87 14.42
N TYR A 301 1.93 1.15 15.00
CA TYR A 301 0.67 1.33 14.29
C TYR A 301 0.41 2.82 14.07
N VAL A 302 0.05 3.19 12.84
CA VAL A 302 -0.29 4.55 12.45
C VAL A 302 -1.59 4.54 11.65
N GLU A 303 -2.67 4.96 12.28
CA GLU A 303 -3.91 5.28 11.61
C GLU A 303 -3.78 6.62 10.89
N VAL A 304 -4.19 6.69 9.63
CA VAL A 304 -4.05 7.87 8.78
C VAL A 304 -5.44 8.30 8.29
N PRO A 305 -6.11 9.23 9.00
CA PRO A 305 -7.49 9.57 8.71
C PRO A 305 -7.67 10.23 7.34
N ALA A 306 -8.87 10.06 6.79
CA ALA A 306 -9.32 10.71 5.57
C ALA A 306 -8.91 12.19 5.53
N ARG A 307 -8.09 12.53 4.52
CA ARG A 307 -7.66 13.90 4.19
C ARG A 307 -6.93 14.66 5.32
N THR A 308 -6.46 13.97 6.36
CA THR A 308 -5.77 14.58 7.49
C THR A 308 -4.39 13.96 7.68
N ASP A 309 -3.35 14.74 7.47
CA ASP A 309 -1.98 14.28 7.67
C ASP A 309 -1.69 14.02 9.17
N VAL A 310 -0.98 12.93 9.46
CA VAL A 310 -0.60 12.50 10.80
C VAL A 310 0.90 12.59 10.96
N THR A 311 1.37 13.17 12.08
CA THR A 311 2.80 13.27 12.38
C THR A 311 3.12 12.46 13.63
N GLN A 312 4.09 11.56 13.55
CA GLN A 312 4.51 10.70 14.66
C GLN A 312 6.04 10.68 14.81
N ASN A 313 6.52 10.57 16.05
CA ASN A 313 7.95 10.55 16.38
C ASN A 313 8.44 9.14 16.71
N PHE A 314 9.52 8.72 16.06
CA PHE A 314 10.09 7.39 16.10
C PHE A 314 11.49 7.41 16.75
N PRO A 315 11.62 6.97 18.01
CA PRO A 315 12.91 6.91 18.69
C PRO A 315 13.66 5.62 18.33
N PHE A 316 14.90 5.72 17.87
CA PHE A 316 15.77 4.59 17.51
C PHE A 316 16.98 4.50 18.44
N THR A 317 17.48 3.28 18.64
CA THR A 317 18.75 3.05 19.35
C THR A 317 19.72 2.43 18.35
N LEU A 318 20.78 3.17 18.00
CA LEU A 318 21.68 2.76 16.93
C LEU A 318 22.48 1.52 17.34
N THR A 319 22.24 0.38 16.71
CA THR A 319 22.99 -0.87 16.91
C THR A 319 23.34 -1.49 15.57
N ILE A 320 24.58 -1.92 15.39
CA ILE A 320 24.93 -2.59 14.12
C ILE A 320 24.16 -3.91 14.05
N GLU A 321 23.23 -4.01 13.10
CA GLU A 321 22.37 -5.18 12.92
C GLU A 321 23.05 -6.27 12.08
N GLN A 322 24.00 -5.88 11.24
CA GLN A 322 24.66 -6.79 10.31
C GLN A 322 26.12 -6.42 10.09
N GLY A 323 26.98 -7.44 10.02
CA GLY A 323 28.37 -7.24 9.62
C GLY A 323 28.98 -8.40 8.86
N ASP A 324 30.06 -8.10 8.14
CA ASP A 324 30.78 -9.06 7.32
C ASP A 324 32.27 -9.01 7.63
N VAL A 325 32.83 -10.16 8.02
CA VAL A 325 34.24 -10.28 8.38
C VAL A 325 34.99 -11.07 7.31
N ALA A 326 35.77 -10.37 6.50
CA ALA A 326 36.63 -10.94 5.47
C ALA A 326 38.06 -11.14 6.02
N PHE A 327 38.64 -12.32 5.79
CA PHE A 327 40.02 -12.63 6.13
C PHE A 327 40.90 -12.63 4.88
N LEU A 328 41.94 -11.80 4.87
CA LEU A 328 42.94 -11.74 3.81
C LEU A 328 44.30 -12.19 4.33
N ILE A 329 44.71 -13.41 3.97
CA ILE A 329 45.83 -14.09 4.63
C ILE A 329 47.02 -14.22 3.67
N ASP A 330 48.17 -13.71 4.10
CA ASP A 330 49.45 -13.98 3.45
C ASP A 330 49.79 -15.47 3.54
N THR A 331 50.01 -16.10 2.40
CA THR A 331 50.30 -17.54 2.28
C THR A 331 51.76 -17.85 1.98
N THR A 332 52.63 -16.86 2.09
CA THR A 332 54.09 -17.04 1.96
C THR A 332 54.63 -17.97 3.06
N GLY A 333 55.78 -18.60 2.79
CA GLY A 333 56.28 -19.69 3.62
C GLY A 333 56.58 -19.32 5.09
N SER A 334 56.72 -18.03 5.42
CA SER A 334 56.87 -17.54 6.80
C SER A 334 55.55 -17.53 7.59
N MET A 335 54.41 -17.51 6.90
CA MET A 335 53.07 -17.39 7.49
C MET A 335 52.44 -18.72 7.89
N GLY A 336 53.17 -19.83 7.82
CA GLY A 336 52.65 -21.17 8.12
C GLY A 336 52.02 -21.31 9.50
N ASP A 337 52.53 -20.61 10.51
CA ASP A 337 51.91 -20.59 11.85
C ASP A 337 50.63 -19.75 11.89
N THR A 338 50.54 -18.64 11.14
CA THR A 338 49.33 -17.81 11.03
C THR A 338 48.20 -18.53 10.29
N VAL A 339 48.49 -19.13 9.14
CA VAL A 339 47.51 -19.92 8.36
C VAL A 339 46.96 -21.07 9.21
N ARG A 340 47.85 -21.78 9.93
CA ARG A 340 47.45 -22.86 10.84
C ARG A 340 46.60 -22.34 12.01
N ALA A 341 47.00 -21.23 12.64
CA ALA A 341 46.26 -20.67 13.76
C ALA A 341 44.86 -20.23 13.34
N MET A 342 44.70 -19.57 12.19
CA MET A 342 43.40 -19.20 11.64
C MET A 342 42.51 -20.43 11.43
N ALA A 343 43.01 -21.45 10.73
CA ALA A 343 42.23 -22.65 10.44
C ALA A 343 41.82 -23.42 11.70
N ASN A 344 42.71 -23.51 12.71
CA ASN A 344 42.44 -24.21 13.96
C ASN A 344 41.43 -23.49 14.87
N GLU A 345 41.43 -22.15 14.84
CA GLU A 345 40.66 -21.33 15.77
C GLU A 345 39.41 -20.71 15.14
N PHE A 346 39.18 -20.84 13.83
CA PHE A 346 38.05 -20.22 13.13
C PHE A 346 36.70 -20.48 13.81
N GLY A 347 36.40 -21.73 14.17
CA GLY A 347 35.15 -22.03 14.88
C GLY A 347 34.98 -21.32 16.24
N GLN A 348 36.08 -20.99 16.92
CA GLN A 348 36.05 -20.20 18.16
C GLN A 348 36.02 -18.69 17.86
N ILE A 349 36.72 -18.22 16.81
CA ILE A 349 36.63 -16.84 16.32
C ILE A 349 35.16 -16.49 16.02
N VAL A 350 34.46 -17.35 15.26
CA VAL A 350 33.05 -17.15 14.91
C VAL A 350 32.17 -17.13 16.15
N GLN A 351 32.40 -18.06 17.09
CA GLN A 351 31.64 -18.11 18.33
C GLN A 351 31.80 -16.81 19.15
N ASP A 352 33.03 -16.32 19.28
CA ASP A 352 33.31 -15.13 20.06
C ASP A 352 32.77 -13.86 19.35
N ILE A 353 32.99 -13.71 18.03
CA ILE A 353 32.49 -12.56 17.24
C ILE A 353 30.96 -12.50 17.22
N SER A 354 30.26 -13.63 17.16
CA SER A 354 28.78 -13.67 17.15
C SER A 354 28.12 -13.06 18.40
N THR A 355 28.90 -12.83 19.46
CA THR A 355 28.40 -12.18 20.69
C THR A 355 28.43 -10.66 20.64
N VAL A 356 29.17 -10.08 19.68
CA VAL A 356 29.42 -8.64 19.58
C VAL A 356 28.96 -8.06 18.23
N LEU A 357 28.91 -8.88 17.18
CA LEU A 357 28.45 -8.51 15.85
C LEU A 357 27.29 -9.43 15.41
N PRO A 358 26.04 -8.94 15.49
CA PRO A 358 24.86 -9.66 15.01
C PRO A 358 24.94 -9.97 13.50
N ASP A 359 24.27 -11.06 13.12
CA ASP A 359 24.20 -11.58 11.74
C ASP A 359 25.56 -11.60 11.01
N ALA A 360 26.66 -11.91 11.71
CA ALA A 360 28.00 -11.88 11.11
C ALA A 360 28.21 -12.99 10.05
N GLN A 361 28.60 -12.62 8.84
CA GLN A 361 29.04 -13.55 7.79
C GLN A 361 30.54 -13.44 7.51
N TYR A 362 31.13 -14.47 6.88
CA TYR A 362 32.58 -14.60 6.79
C TYR A 362 33.06 -14.99 5.40
N GLY A 363 34.22 -14.46 5.02
CA GLY A 363 34.89 -14.76 3.75
C GLY A 363 36.39 -14.89 3.92
N VAL A 364 37.06 -15.58 2.98
CA VAL A 364 38.51 -15.71 3.00
C VAL A 364 39.11 -15.55 1.60
N ALA A 365 40.17 -14.76 1.54
CA ALA A 365 41.07 -14.64 0.41
C ALA A 365 42.52 -14.75 0.88
N THR A 366 43.42 -15.05 -0.06
CA THR A 366 44.85 -15.17 0.22
C THR A 366 45.66 -14.35 -0.76
N PHE A 367 46.92 -14.12 -0.43
CA PHE A 367 47.86 -13.47 -1.33
C PHE A 367 49.28 -13.95 -1.06
N ASP A 368 50.12 -13.82 -2.09
CA ASP A 368 51.55 -14.07 -2.02
C ASP A 368 52.30 -12.85 -2.59
N ASP A 369 52.83 -12.98 -3.80
CA ASP A 369 53.43 -11.91 -4.58
C ASP A 369 52.95 -11.98 -6.03
N TYR A 370 53.38 -11.02 -6.84
CA TYR A 370 53.15 -11.04 -8.27
C TYR A 370 53.96 -12.14 -8.97
N ASN A 371 53.41 -12.80 -9.99
CA ASN A 371 54.12 -13.85 -10.73
C ASN A 371 54.80 -13.34 -12.01
N TYR A 372 55.91 -12.59 -11.91
CA TYR A 372 56.61 -12.04 -13.09
C TYR A 372 57.77 -12.93 -13.62
N GLY A 373 57.98 -14.11 -13.04
CA GLY A 373 59.00 -15.07 -13.47
C GLY A 373 60.46 -14.57 -13.39
N SER A 374 61.41 -15.39 -13.84
CA SER A 374 62.85 -15.07 -13.76
C SER A 374 63.32 -14.15 -14.89
N GLY A 375 63.06 -12.84 -14.77
CA GLY A 375 63.45 -11.77 -15.71
C GLY A 375 64.51 -10.80 -15.16
N LEU A 376 64.70 -9.64 -15.84
CA LEU A 376 65.67 -8.57 -15.46
C LEU A 376 65.43 -7.98 -14.05
N PHE A 377 64.27 -8.26 -13.46
CA PHE A 377 63.91 -8.00 -12.08
C PHE A 377 63.96 -9.36 -11.36
N ASN A 378 64.95 -9.52 -10.51
CA ASN A 378 65.32 -10.78 -9.88
C ASN A 378 64.17 -11.30 -9.00
N THR A 379 63.61 -12.48 -9.33
CA THR A 379 62.77 -13.36 -8.49
C THR A 379 61.71 -12.65 -7.62
N MET A 380 60.68 -12.04 -8.22
CA MET A 380 59.40 -11.71 -7.56
C MET A 380 58.48 -12.90 -7.82
N GLY A 381 58.39 -13.75 -6.80
CA GLY A 381 57.55 -14.94 -6.78
C GLY A 381 57.93 -16.15 -7.66
N SER A 382 57.29 -17.28 -7.36
CA SER A 382 57.33 -18.54 -8.10
C SER A 382 56.09 -18.69 -9.01
N GLY A 383 56.11 -19.63 -9.96
CA GLY A 383 55.02 -19.77 -10.95
C GLY A 383 53.61 -20.05 -10.41
N GLN A 384 53.43 -20.18 -9.09
CA GLN A 384 52.14 -20.36 -8.42
C GLN A 384 51.69 -19.14 -7.60
N ASP A 385 52.55 -18.13 -7.46
CA ASP A 385 52.26 -16.96 -6.62
C ASP A 385 51.20 -16.10 -7.30
N ARG A 386 50.30 -15.53 -6.51
CA ARG A 386 49.26 -14.64 -7.03
C ARG A 386 49.12 -13.42 -6.13
N PRO A 387 48.90 -12.23 -6.72
CA PRO A 387 48.74 -11.04 -5.91
C PRO A 387 47.43 -11.01 -5.11
N PHE A 388 46.45 -11.83 -5.49
CA PHE A 388 45.19 -12.06 -4.80
C PHE A 388 44.57 -13.39 -5.28
N ILE A 389 44.02 -14.16 -4.35
CA ILE A 389 43.21 -15.35 -4.63
C ILE A 389 41.99 -15.28 -3.73
N LEU A 390 40.81 -15.08 -4.31
CA LEU A 390 39.57 -15.28 -3.59
C LEU A 390 39.35 -16.79 -3.41
N VAL A 391 39.30 -17.24 -2.15
CA VAL A 391 39.11 -18.65 -1.79
C VAL A 391 37.63 -18.92 -1.51
N GLN A 392 36.97 -18.04 -0.76
CA GLN A 392 35.55 -18.11 -0.44
C GLN A 392 35.03 -16.68 -0.22
N GLN A 393 33.97 -16.29 -0.94
CA GLN A 393 33.25 -15.04 -0.65
C GLN A 393 32.56 -15.10 0.70
N ILE A 394 32.17 -13.93 1.21
CA ILE A 394 31.29 -13.83 2.37
C ILE A 394 30.15 -14.85 2.23
N THR A 395 29.93 -15.65 3.26
CA THR A 395 28.84 -16.62 3.31
C THR A 395 28.45 -16.89 4.76
N SER A 396 27.20 -17.30 4.96
CA SER A 396 26.71 -17.84 6.22
C SER A 396 27.08 -19.33 6.42
N ASP A 397 27.59 -20.03 5.40
CA ASP A 397 28.00 -21.44 5.51
C ASP A 397 29.38 -21.58 6.19
N LEU A 398 29.35 -21.72 7.52
CA LEU A 398 30.55 -21.89 8.34
C LEU A 398 31.34 -23.17 8.02
N ASN A 399 30.70 -24.21 7.47
CA ASN A 399 31.40 -25.45 7.10
C ASN A 399 32.21 -25.26 5.82
N ARG A 400 31.67 -24.52 4.84
CA ARG A 400 32.43 -24.09 3.66
C ARG A 400 33.61 -23.23 4.06
N MET A 401 33.41 -22.24 4.92
CA MET A 401 34.49 -21.40 5.44
C MET A 401 35.58 -22.19 6.16
N GLN A 402 35.21 -23.10 7.07
CA GLN A 402 36.18 -23.97 7.75
C GLN A 402 36.95 -24.86 6.76
N SER A 403 36.27 -25.37 5.74
CA SER A 403 36.90 -26.21 4.68
C SER A 403 37.86 -25.39 3.81
N ALA A 404 37.46 -24.17 3.44
CA ALA A 404 38.29 -23.22 2.70
C ALA A 404 39.57 -22.90 3.47
N LEU A 405 39.45 -22.49 4.74
CA LEU A 405 40.58 -22.16 5.60
C LEU A 405 41.53 -23.34 5.83
N SER A 406 40.99 -24.54 6.03
CA SER A 406 41.80 -25.76 6.21
C SER A 406 42.51 -26.20 4.92
N GLY A 407 42.05 -25.72 3.76
CA GLY A 407 42.57 -26.04 2.43
C GLY A 407 43.58 -25.03 1.88
N VAL A 408 43.82 -23.91 2.58
CA VAL A 408 44.73 -22.86 2.14
C VAL A 408 46.17 -23.41 2.00
N PRO A 409 46.78 -23.36 0.80
CA PRO A 409 48.15 -23.82 0.60
C PRO A 409 49.18 -22.82 1.15
N LEU A 410 50.40 -23.31 1.42
CA LEU A 410 51.56 -22.45 1.65
C LEU A 410 52.38 -22.37 0.37
N HIS A 411 52.65 -21.14 -0.07
CA HIS A 411 53.51 -20.84 -1.20
C HIS A 411 54.86 -20.29 -0.73
N TYR A 412 55.87 -20.31 -1.60
CA TYR A 412 57.24 -19.94 -1.22
C TYR A 412 57.75 -18.81 -2.11
N GLY A 413 57.87 -17.61 -1.53
CA GLY A 413 58.55 -16.46 -2.10
C GLY A 413 60.04 -16.43 -1.75
N GLY A 414 60.85 -15.80 -2.61
CA GLY A 414 62.30 -15.65 -2.43
C GLY A 414 62.75 -14.22 -2.10
N ASP A 415 61.81 -13.29 -2.08
CA ASP A 415 62.03 -11.86 -1.91
C ASP A 415 61.02 -11.24 -0.95
N SER A 416 61.10 -9.93 -0.78
CA SER A 416 60.26 -9.10 0.09
C SER A 416 60.46 -7.67 -0.39
N PRO A 417 59.44 -6.78 -0.44
CA PRO A 417 58.06 -6.85 0.10
C PRO A 417 57.06 -7.77 -0.65
N GLU A 418 55.92 -8.13 -0.05
CA GLU A 418 54.85 -8.96 -0.64
C GLU A 418 53.66 -8.13 -1.18
N SER A 419 52.76 -8.70 -1.98
CA SER A 419 51.73 -7.95 -2.75
C SER A 419 50.48 -7.49 -1.98
N ALA A 420 50.55 -7.42 -0.65
CA ALA A 420 49.39 -7.18 0.22
C ALA A 420 48.53 -5.94 -0.15
N CYS A 421 49.10 -4.87 -0.71
CA CYS A 421 48.29 -3.71 -1.14
C CYS A 421 47.41 -4.01 -2.35
N GLU A 422 47.90 -4.80 -3.31
CA GLU A 422 47.06 -5.26 -4.43
C GLU A 422 45.97 -6.19 -3.91
N ALA A 423 46.33 -7.11 -3.02
CA ALA A 423 45.39 -8.01 -2.40
C ALA A 423 44.24 -7.28 -1.69
N LEU A 424 44.56 -6.25 -0.89
CA LEU A 424 43.57 -5.41 -0.22
C LEU A 424 42.71 -4.64 -1.22
N PHE A 425 43.33 -4.07 -2.27
CA PHE A 425 42.59 -3.34 -3.29
C PHE A 425 41.61 -4.26 -4.03
N GLN A 426 42.02 -5.48 -4.36
CA GLN A 426 41.15 -6.45 -5.03
C GLN A 426 40.07 -6.97 -4.09
N ALA A 427 40.38 -7.26 -2.82
CA ALA A 427 39.38 -7.64 -1.80
C ALA A 427 38.29 -6.56 -1.63
N LEU A 428 38.66 -5.28 -1.67
CA LEU A 428 37.72 -4.17 -1.49
C LEU A 428 36.99 -3.77 -2.78
N SER A 429 37.63 -3.86 -3.95
CA SER A 429 37.05 -3.31 -5.20
C SER A 429 36.52 -4.35 -6.17
N GLY A 430 37.10 -5.56 -6.17
CA GLY A 430 36.75 -6.62 -7.12
C GLY A 430 37.05 -6.30 -8.59
N LEU A 431 37.81 -5.24 -8.90
CA LEU A 431 38.00 -4.75 -10.28
C LEU A 431 38.82 -5.68 -11.19
N GLY A 432 39.53 -6.63 -10.61
CA GLY A 432 40.46 -7.50 -11.31
C GLY A 432 41.83 -6.86 -11.55
N TYR A 433 42.79 -7.69 -11.94
CA TYR A 433 44.17 -7.30 -12.25
C TYR A 433 44.67 -8.11 -13.45
N ASP A 434 44.77 -7.46 -14.61
CA ASP A 434 45.36 -8.02 -15.82
C ASP A 434 46.88 -7.87 -15.74
N GLN A 435 47.56 -8.92 -15.30
CA GLN A 435 49.01 -8.88 -15.14
C GLN A 435 49.71 -8.87 -16.52
N SER A 436 49.09 -9.48 -17.52
CA SER A 436 49.65 -9.64 -18.86
C SER A 436 49.47 -8.41 -19.76
N CYS A 437 48.62 -7.47 -19.36
CA CYS A 437 48.34 -6.20 -20.04
C CYS A 437 47.73 -6.38 -21.45
N ASN A 438 47.07 -7.50 -21.72
CA ASN A 438 46.50 -7.81 -23.02
C ASN A 438 44.99 -7.44 -23.13
N SER A 439 44.43 -6.85 -22.06
CA SER A 439 43.00 -6.54 -21.91
C SER A 439 42.10 -7.78 -21.94
N ALA A 440 42.65 -8.94 -21.59
CA ALA A 440 41.95 -10.20 -21.45
C ALA A 440 42.39 -10.88 -20.15
N PHE A 441 41.43 -11.18 -19.28
CA PHE A 441 41.67 -11.95 -18.05
C PHE A 441 41.72 -13.45 -18.37
N ASP A 442 42.61 -13.83 -19.28
CA ASP A 442 42.65 -15.16 -19.88
C ASP A 442 43.88 -15.98 -19.49
N ASN A 443 44.92 -15.33 -18.94
CA ASN A 443 46.10 -16.00 -18.40
C ASN A 443 45.83 -16.53 -16.99
N GLN A 444 46.59 -17.54 -16.57
CA GLN A 444 46.52 -18.09 -15.22
C GLN A 444 46.98 -17.09 -14.16
N ASP A 445 47.80 -16.11 -14.55
CA ASP A 445 48.38 -15.09 -13.65
C ASP A 445 47.49 -13.85 -13.48
N ASP A 446 46.41 -13.74 -14.24
CA ASP A 446 45.46 -12.63 -14.14
C ASP A 446 44.45 -12.88 -13.01
N ILE A 447 44.02 -11.81 -12.37
CA ILE A 447 42.89 -11.81 -11.45
C ILE A 447 41.69 -11.33 -12.25
N ALA A 448 40.74 -12.24 -12.52
CA ALA A 448 39.51 -11.86 -13.18
C ALA A 448 38.69 -10.89 -12.30
N PRO A 449 38.00 -9.91 -12.90
CA PRO A 449 37.06 -9.08 -12.15
C PRO A 449 35.97 -9.95 -11.54
N PHE A 450 35.53 -9.56 -10.36
CA PHE A 450 34.43 -10.21 -9.65
C PHE A 450 33.16 -9.46 -10.03
N LEU A 451 32.48 -9.94 -11.07
CA LEU A 451 31.17 -9.41 -11.44
C LEU A 451 30.14 -10.29 -10.74
N SER A 452 29.56 -9.79 -9.66
CA SER A 452 28.55 -10.49 -8.87
C SER A 452 27.22 -10.55 -9.65
N SER A 453 27.13 -11.49 -10.60
CA SER A 453 25.91 -11.79 -11.35
C SER A 453 25.80 -13.30 -11.60
N PRO A 454 24.59 -13.89 -11.58
CA PRO A 454 24.38 -15.27 -12.03
C PRO A 454 24.87 -15.55 -13.46
N GLY A 455 25.12 -14.49 -14.25
CA GLY A 455 25.71 -14.53 -15.58
C GLY A 455 27.18 -14.10 -15.67
N ASP A 456 27.93 -14.08 -14.55
CA ASP A 456 29.35 -13.69 -14.54
C ASP A 456 30.14 -14.45 -15.63
N PRO A 457 30.62 -13.76 -16.69
CA PRO A 457 31.34 -14.41 -17.78
C PRO A 457 32.72 -14.92 -17.34
N PHE A 458 33.21 -14.52 -16.16
CA PHE A 458 34.51 -14.89 -15.64
C PHE A 458 34.45 -16.03 -14.61
N GLY A 459 33.28 -16.25 -13.99
CA GLY A 459 33.06 -17.32 -13.01
C GLY A 459 33.94 -17.16 -11.77
N GLY A 460 34.11 -15.92 -11.31
CA GLY A 460 35.07 -15.52 -10.26
C GLY A 460 36.50 -16.01 -10.52
N THR A 461 37.38 -15.95 -9.51
CA THR A 461 38.72 -16.54 -9.63
C THR A 461 38.58 -18.02 -10.00
N ARG A 462 39.10 -18.39 -11.17
CA ARG A 462 39.05 -19.72 -11.81
C ARG A 462 39.43 -20.92 -10.93
N GLU A 463 39.92 -20.70 -9.71
CA GLU A 463 40.48 -21.74 -8.84
C GLU A 463 39.56 -22.14 -7.67
N SER A 464 38.62 -21.29 -7.21
CA SER A 464 37.83 -21.59 -5.99
C SER A 464 36.41 -20.98 -5.90
N TYR A 465 35.99 -20.13 -6.84
CA TYR A 465 34.69 -19.45 -6.77
C TYR A 465 33.51 -20.34 -7.22
N ASP A 466 32.41 -20.31 -6.46
CA ASP A 466 31.13 -20.97 -6.77
C ASP A 466 29.98 -19.95 -6.67
N PRO A 467 29.46 -19.42 -7.80
CA PRO A 467 28.36 -18.44 -7.81
C PRO A 467 27.03 -19.02 -7.34
N SER A 468 26.95 -20.34 -7.15
CA SER A 468 25.74 -21.02 -6.64
C SER A 468 25.76 -21.23 -5.13
N SER A 469 26.81 -20.79 -4.44
CA SER A 469 26.88 -20.81 -2.97
C SER A 469 25.89 -19.79 -2.38
N PRO A 470 24.99 -20.18 -1.47
CA PRO A 470 24.18 -19.23 -0.71
C PRO A 470 25.06 -18.34 0.18
N GLY A 471 24.69 -17.07 0.30
CA GLY A 471 25.48 -16.08 1.03
C GLY A 471 26.62 -15.53 0.18
N GLY A 472 26.78 -14.21 0.23
CA GLY A 472 27.68 -13.43 -0.63
C GLY A 472 26.90 -12.26 -1.17
N GLY A 473 27.15 -11.09 -0.60
CA GLY A 473 26.64 -9.87 -1.17
C GLY A 473 27.37 -9.47 -2.44
N LEU A 474 26.96 -8.33 -2.99
CA LEU A 474 27.39 -7.89 -4.31
C LEU A 474 28.51 -6.85 -4.26
N GLU A 475 28.88 -6.39 -3.06
CA GLU A 475 29.77 -5.26 -2.86
C GLU A 475 31.25 -5.67 -2.73
N GLY A 476 32.10 -4.98 -3.48
CA GLY A 476 33.55 -5.22 -3.49
C GLY A 476 33.97 -6.60 -4.01
N GLY A 477 35.23 -6.97 -3.77
CA GLY A 477 35.82 -8.22 -4.27
C GLY A 477 35.81 -9.39 -3.29
N MET A 478 35.27 -9.20 -2.09
CA MET A 478 34.95 -10.27 -1.14
C MET A 478 33.47 -10.67 -1.17
N GLY A 479 32.61 -9.89 -1.83
CA GLY A 479 31.17 -10.08 -1.87
C GLY A 479 30.49 -9.66 -0.56
N PHE A 480 30.77 -8.45 -0.08
CA PHE A 480 30.10 -7.89 1.10
C PHE A 480 28.61 -7.65 0.82
N ARG A 481 27.77 -7.88 1.82
CA ARG A 481 26.33 -7.64 1.79
C ARG A 481 26.03 -6.14 1.82
N PRO A 482 25.02 -5.67 1.04
CA PRO A 482 24.45 -4.35 1.26
C PRO A 482 24.09 -4.16 2.73
N TYR A 483 24.30 -2.97 3.25
CA TYR A 483 24.02 -2.59 4.64
C TYR A 483 24.80 -3.32 5.76
N ALA A 484 25.66 -4.29 5.44
CA ALA A 484 26.55 -4.90 6.42
C ALA A 484 27.78 -4.02 6.68
N LEU A 485 28.22 -3.92 7.95
CA LEU A 485 29.52 -3.32 8.26
C LEU A 485 30.67 -4.16 7.67
N PRO A 486 31.46 -3.65 6.70
CA PRO A 486 32.52 -4.44 6.09
C PRO A 486 33.80 -4.38 6.92
N VAL A 487 34.22 -5.51 7.49
CA VAL A 487 35.45 -5.64 8.29
C VAL A 487 36.45 -6.52 7.54
N LEU A 488 37.60 -5.95 7.14
CA LEU A 488 38.65 -6.67 6.44
C LEU A 488 39.86 -6.89 7.36
N VAL A 489 40.00 -8.12 7.85
CA VAL A 489 41.12 -8.56 8.68
C VAL A 489 42.21 -9.11 7.76
N TYR A 490 43.38 -8.46 7.74
CA TYR A 490 44.47 -8.87 6.86
C TYR A 490 45.75 -9.18 7.64
N ALA A 491 46.39 -10.31 7.32
CA ALA A 491 47.54 -10.80 8.07
C ALA A 491 48.77 -10.98 7.20
N THR A 492 49.91 -10.40 7.62
CA THR A 492 51.23 -10.61 6.98
C THR A 492 52.37 -10.35 7.97
N ASP A 493 53.49 -11.03 7.76
CA ASP A 493 54.73 -10.77 8.48
C ASP A 493 55.76 -10.00 7.64
N ALA A 494 55.45 -9.71 6.38
CA ALA A 494 56.31 -9.01 5.46
C ALA A 494 55.90 -7.54 5.25
N PRO A 495 56.83 -6.65 4.87
CA PRO A 495 56.49 -5.34 4.32
C PRO A 495 55.52 -5.48 3.13
N MET A 496 54.62 -4.52 2.99
CA MET A 496 53.62 -4.49 1.92
C MET A 496 54.13 -3.68 0.72
N ARG A 497 54.11 -4.29 -0.47
CA ARG A 497 54.50 -3.71 -1.76
C ARG A 497 53.37 -2.81 -2.27
N ALA A 498 53.70 -1.57 -2.63
CA ALA A 498 52.75 -0.58 -3.16
C ALA A 498 53.40 0.29 -4.24
N SER A 499 52.62 0.73 -5.23
CA SER A 499 53.17 1.42 -6.41
C SER A 499 53.63 2.85 -6.18
N ASP A 500 53.36 3.41 -4.99
CA ASP A 500 53.75 4.75 -4.52
C ASP A 500 55.18 4.83 -3.95
N THR A 501 55.77 3.69 -3.56
CA THR A 501 57.01 3.62 -2.75
C THR A 501 58.20 3.00 -3.49
N HIS A 502 58.05 2.80 -4.81
CA HIS A 502 59.07 2.32 -5.74
C HIS A 502 59.64 0.92 -5.40
N ASN A 503 58.87 -0.15 -5.64
CA ASN A 503 59.38 -1.50 -5.94
C ASN A 503 58.32 -2.46 -6.52
N THR A 504 57.34 -1.96 -7.28
CA THR A 504 56.33 -2.82 -7.93
C THR A 504 56.76 -3.17 -9.37
N PRO A 505 56.30 -4.32 -9.91
CA PRO A 505 56.64 -4.74 -11.28
C PRO A 505 56.23 -3.74 -12.37
N GLY A 506 55.26 -2.87 -12.08
CA GLY A 506 54.80 -1.80 -12.96
C GLY A 506 53.83 -2.29 -14.03
N GLY A 507 52.90 -3.18 -13.67
CA GLY A 507 51.91 -3.78 -14.57
C GLY A 507 50.93 -2.78 -15.22
N CYS A 508 50.02 -3.29 -16.07
CA CYS A 508 48.93 -2.53 -16.70
C CYS A 508 47.61 -3.32 -16.59
N PRO A 509 46.67 -2.93 -15.70
CA PRO A 509 46.65 -1.69 -14.94
C PRO A 509 47.78 -1.61 -13.90
N ARG A 510 48.11 -0.37 -13.52
CA ARG A 510 49.20 -0.12 -12.56
C ARG A 510 48.84 -0.80 -11.24
N ASP A 511 49.83 -1.47 -10.66
CA ASP A 511 49.77 -2.04 -9.32
C ASP A 511 49.19 -1.06 -8.29
N ALA A 512 48.40 -1.55 -7.36
CA ALA A 512 47.72 -0.75 -6.34
C ALA A 512 48.73 0.05 -5.50
N SER A 513 48.42 1.32 -5.32
CA SER A 513 49.06 2.19 -4.34
C SER A 513 48.34 2.11 -2.99
N THR A 514 48.94 2.70 -1.96
CA THR A 514 48.25 2.87 -0.67
C THR A 514 47.01 3.75 -0.83
N ASP A 515 47.02 4.70 -1.78
CA ASP A 515 45.90 5.60 -2.05
C ASP A 515 44.70 4.85 -2.66
N ASP A 516 44.97 3.87 -3.52
CA ASP A 516 43.92 3.07 -4.15
C ASP A 516 43.18 2.20 -3.12
N VAL A 517 43.92 1.61 -2.16
CA VAL A 517 43.33 0.85 -1.05
C VAL A 517 42.47 1.76 -0.16
N VAL A 518 42.97 2.95 0.18
CA VAL A 518 42.21 3.91 1.01
C VAL A 518 40.95 4.37 0.30
N TYR A 519 41.03 4.62 -1.01
CA TYR A 519 39.87 4.96 -1.81
C TYR A 519 38.83 3.83 -1.82
N ALA A 520 39.25 2.60 -2.13
CA ALA A 520 38.36 1.43 -2.17
C ALA A 520 37.71 1.16 -0.80
N ALA A 521 38.47 1.25 0.30
CA ALA A 521 37.92 1.10 1.65
C ALA A 521 36.87 2.19 1.94
N GLY A 522 37.12 3.43 1.53
CA GLY A 522 36.18 4.53 1.73
C GLY A 522 34.89 4.40 0.91
N GLN A 523 34.90 3.75 -0.25
CA GLN A 523 33.68 3.50 -1.03
C GLN A 523 32.75 2.49 -0.35
N LEU A 524 33.29 1.57 0.43
CA LEU A 524 32.53 0.56 1.19
C LEU A 524 32.31 0.96 2.66
N ASN A 525 32.84 2.11 3.10
CA ASN A 525 33.02 2.44 4.52
C ASN A 525 33.72 1.32 5.34
N ALA A 526 34.56 0.52 4.68
CA ALA A 526 35.17 -0.67 5.25
C ALA A 526 36.22 -0.33 6.32
N LYS A 527 36.29 -1.17 7.35
CA LYS A 527 37.26 -1.04 8.45
C LYS A 527 38.35 -2.11 8.31
N LEU A 528 39.61 -1.67 8.39
CA LEU A 528 40.77 -2.53 8.17
C LEU A 528 41.44 -2.92 9.48
N ILE A 529 41.58 -4.22 9.73
CA ILE A 529 42.28 -4.76 10.91
C ILE A 529 43.56 -5.45 10.45
N GLY A 530 44.72 -4.86 10.75
CA GLY A 530 46.02 -5.42 10.38
C GLY A 530 46.57 -6.35 11.46
N ILE A 531 46.80 -7.63 11.14
CA ILE A 531 47.41 -8.60 12.05
C ILE A 531 48.84 -8.91 11.60
N HIS A 532 49.84 -8.50 12.38
CA HIS A 532 51.23 -8.79 12.05
C HIS A 532 51.89 -9.75 13.03
N VAL A 533 52.84 -10.55 12.55
CA VAL A 533 53.70 -11.34 13.45
C VAL A 533 54.62 -10.38 14.22
N ALA A 534 54.68 -10.53 15.55
CA ALA A 534 55.46 -9.63 16.38
C ALA A 534 56.98 -9.71 16.07
N GLY A 535 57.61 -8.54 15.90
CA GLY A 535 59.05 -8.44 15.62
C GLY A 535 59.42 -8.44 14.13
N THR A 536 58.44 -8.44 13.23
CA THR A 536 58.66 -8.35 11.78
C THR A 536 58.46 -6.93 11.23
N ALA A 537 58.71 -6.73 9.94
CA ALA A 537 58.72 -5.40 9.30
C ALA A 537 57.38 -5.00 8.64
N ALA A 538 56.30 -5.77 8.85
CA ALA A 538 54.98 -5.52 8.26
C ALA A 538 54.28 -4.25 8.79
N ARG A 539 54.46 -3.95 10.09
CA ARG A 539 53.64 -2.99 10.85
C ARG A 539 53.55 -1.58 10.25
N SER A 540 54.63 -1.06 9.68
CA SER A 540 54.70 0.37 9.30
C SER A 540 53.65 0.79 8.29
N ARG A 541 53.33 -0.05 7.29
CA ARG A 541 52.31 0.31 6.28
C ARG A 541 50.91 -0.01 6.76
N MET A 542 50.73 -1.05 7.57
CA MET A 542 49.47 -1.33 8.24
C MET A 542 49.00 -0.13 9.05
N GLU A 543 49.91 0.50 9.80
CA GLU A 543 49.59 1.72 10.56
C GLU A 543 49.28 2.92 9.65
N ASP A 544 49.92 3.03 8.47
CA ASP A 544 49.60 4.10 7.52
C ASP A 544 48.18 3.91 6.94
N LEU A 545 47.83 2.69 6.54
CA LEU A 545 46.49 2.35 6.08
C LEU A 545 45.46 2.62 7.17
N ALA A 546 45.64 2.08 8.37
CA ALA A 546 44.72 2.27 9.50
C ALA A 546 44.52 3.76 9.84
N ARG A 547 45.57 4.59 9.77
CA ARG A 547 45.45 6.04 9.98
C ARG A 547 44.58 6.72 8.93
N ARG A 548 44.66 6.26 7.68
CA ARG A 548 44.04 6.88 6.51
C ARG A 548 42.64 6.36 6.20
N THR A 549 42.31 5.15 6.64
CA THR A 549 40.97 4.54 6.57
C THR A 549 40.16 4.71 7.86
N ASN A 550 40.65 5.52 8.79
CA ASN A 550 40.07 5.70 10.13
C ASN A 550 39.80 4.38 10.87
N SER A 551 40.65 3.37 10.68
CA SER A 551 40.52 2.07 11.33
C SER A 551 41.21 2.10 12.68
N ARG A 552 40.48 2.61 13.67
CA ARG A 552 40.92 2.95 15.03
C ARG A 552 39.87 2.48 16.02
N ALA A 553 40.30 2.22 17.24
CA ALA A 553 39.42 1.84 18.33
C ALA A 553 40.06 2.18 19.69
N ASP A 554 39.29 2.20 20.76
CA ASP A 554 39.78 2.39 22.13
C ASP A 554 40.45 1.10 22.66
N LEU A 555 41.63 0.80 22.12
CA LEU A 555 42.38 -0.42 22.44
C LEU A 555 42.82 -0.49 23.92
N ASN A 556 42.85 0.65 24.61
CA ASN A 556 43.28 0.73 25.99
C ASN A 556 42.11 0.82 27.00
N HIS A 557 40.88 0.95 26.49
CA HIS A 557 39.63 1.01 27.23
C HIS A 557 39.58 2.19 28.24
N ASP A 558 40.11 3.36 27.86
CA ASP A 558 40.02 4.58 28.69
C ASP A 558 38.85 5.50 28.36
N GLY A 559 38.04 5.11 27.38
CA GLY A 559 36.88 5.83 26.85
C GLY A 559 37.25 6.88 25.80
N THR A 560 38.48 6.90 25.29
CA THR A 560 38.92 7.84 24.24
C THR A 560 39.79 7.17 23.20
N ILE A 561 39.56 7.49 21.93
CA ILE A 561 40.36 6.94 20.82
C ILE A 561 41.51 7.89 20.50
N ALA A 562 42.74 7.53 20.89
CA ALA A 562 43.93 8.29 20.58
C ALA A 562 44.41 8.10 19.12
N ALA A 563 45.15 9.07 18.61
CA ALA A 563 45.64 9.06 17.22
C ALA A 563 46.65 7.95 16.89
N ASP A 564 47.15 7.23 17.88
CA ASP A 564 48.03 6.06 17.76
C ASP A 564 47.35 4.74 18.10
N GLU A 565 46.08 4.75 18.52
CA GLU A 565 45.27 3.55 18.72
C GLU A 565 44.68 3.09 17.39
N LEU A 566 45.53 2.38 16.67
CA LEU A 566 45.27 1.84 15.33
C LEU A 566 44.97 0.36 15.46
N LEU A 567 43.98 -0.12 14.72
CA LEU A 567 43.64 -1.54 14.58
C LEU A 567 44.74 -2.31 13.83
N VAL A 568 45.94 -2.34 14.41
CA VAL A 568 47.16 -2.99 13.93
C VAL A 568 47.78 -3.76 15.09
N LEU A 569 47.42 -5.04 15.16
CA LEU A 569 47.69 -5.89 16.32
C LEU A 569 48.83 -6.85 16.00
N GLY A 570 49.74 -6.97 16.97
CA GLY A 570 50.87 -7.89 16.88
C GLY A 570 50.52 -9.19 17.59
N TRP A 571 50.66 -10.33 16.92
CA TRP A 571 50.48 -11.63 17.55
C TRP A 571 51.79 -12.41 17.65
N SER A 572 51.91 -13.21 18.70
CA SER A 572 52.97 -14.21 18.86
C SER A 572 52.53 -15.26 19.87
N GLY A 573 53.03 -16.48 19.75
CA GLY A 573 52.77 -17.55 20.71
C GLY A 573 51.79 -18.61 20.20
N SER A 574 50.75 -18.93 20.98
CA SER A 574 49.81 -20.01 20.65
C SER A 574 48.68 -19.57 19.73
N ASP A 575 48.07 -20.53 19.01
CA ASP A 575 46.88 -20.33 18.16
C ASP A 575 45.76 -19.55 18.92
N ALA A 576 45.50 -19.87 20.19
CA ALA A 576 44.52 -19.12 21.01
C ALA A 576 44.84 -17.62 21.21
N GLN A 577 46.12 -17.22 21.17
CA GLN A 577 46.51 -15.80 21.25
C GLN A 577 46.29 -15.09 19.91
N PHE A 578 46.34 -15.82 18.79
CA PHE A 578 45.95 -15.30 17.48
C PHE A 578 44.44 -15.03 17.43
N ARG A 579 43.62 -15.99 17.90
CA ARG A 579 42.17 -15.77 18.07
C ARG A 579 41.88 -14.52 18.87
N GLN A 580 42.48 -14.38 20.05
CA GLN A 580 42.23 -13.23 20.92
C GLN A 580 42.56 -11.91 20.24
N ALA A 581 43.67 -11.84 19.50
CA ALA A 581 44.04 -10.62 18.77
C ALA A 581 43.04 -10.22 17.68
N ILE A 582 42.30 -11.17 17.10
CA ILE A 582 41.23 -10.89 16.13
C ILE A 582 39.95 -10.49 16.87
N VAL A 583 39.55 -11.26 17.88
CA VAL A 583 38.32 -11.02 18.63
C VAL A 583 38.36 -9.67 19.33
N ASP A 584 39.44 -9.36 20.06
CA ASP A 584 39.62 -8.06 20.73
C ASP A 584 39.57 -6.92 19.72
N ALA A 585 40.18 -7.10 18.54
CA ALA A 585 40.20 -6.05 17.53
C ALA A 585 38.83 -5.79 16.89
N VAL A 586 38.01 -6.84 16.74
CA VAL A 586 36.64 -6.70 16.23
C VAL A 586 35.75 -6.10 17.32
N ASP A 587 35.85 -6.59 18.55
CA ASP A 587 35.11 -6.08 19.71
C ASP A 587 35.39 -4.58 19.93
N ASP A 588 36.67 -4.21 20.05
CA ASP A 588 37.11 -2.82 20.19
C ASP A 588 36.61 -1.97 19.01
N LEU A 589 36.60 -2.52 17.78
CA LEU A 589 36.08 -1.82 16.60
C LEU A 589 34.58 -1.56 16.70
N ILE A 590 33.77 -2.56 17.07
CA ILE A 590 32.31 -2.41 17.18
C ILE A 590 31.96 -1.41 18.28
N ASP A 591 32.66 -1.42 19.40
CA ASP A 591 32.45 -0.46 20.49
C ASP A 591 32.90 0.98 20.14
N SER A 592 33.84 1.10 19.20
CA SER A 592 34.47 2.38 18.84
C SER A 592 34.01 2.95 17.50
N VAL A 593 33.18 2.22 16.76
CA VAL A 593 32.70 2.68 15.45
C VAL A 593 31.78 3.88 15.64
N GLU A 594 32.07 4.91 14.87
CA GLU A 594 31.37 6.18 14.90
C GLU A 594 30.83 6.48 13.50
N PHE A 595 29.57 6.92 13.46
CA PHE A 595 28.89 7.36 12.24
C PHE A 595 28.79 8.89 12.24
N SER A 596 28.90 9.48 11.05
CA SER A 596 28.85 10.93 10.83
C SER A 596 27.50 11.40 10.30
N GLU A 597 26.84 10.53 9.55
CA GLU A 597 25.55 10.78 8.92
C GLU A 597 24.60 9.62 9.22
N ILE A 598 23.42 9.90 9.78
CA ILE A 598 22.36 8.90 9.92
C ILE A 598 21.15 9.34 9.12
N THR A 599 20.64 8.45 8.27
CA THR A 599 19.47 8.66 7.41
C THR A 599 18.43 7.59 7.65
N LEU A 600 17.19 7.87 7.24
CA LEU A 600 16.10 6.90 7.24
C LEU A 600 15.78 6.51 5.80
N GLU A 601 15.76 5.22 5.52
CA GLU A 601 15.27 4.64 4.27
C GLU A 601 13.96 3.91 4.56
N ILE A 602 12.96 4.08 3.68
CA ILE A 602 11.63 3.49 3.85
C ILE A 602 11.40 2.51 2.71
N GLU A 603 11.12 1.26 3.05
CA GLU A 603 10.72 0.21 2.12
C GLU A 603 9.20 -0.03 2.26
N GLY A 604 8.53 -0.43 1.18
CA GLY A 604 7.10 -0.74 1.19
C GLY A 604 6.16 0.46 1.03
N ASP A 605 6.67 1.69 0.95
CA ASP A 605 5.84 2.90 0.74
C ASP A 605 5.50 3.13 -0.76
N ASP A 606 4.85 2.16 -1.39
CA ASP A 606 4.50 2.22 -2.81
C ASP A 606 3.43 3.29 -3.11
N GLU A 607 2.53 3.55 -2.16
CA GLU A 607 1.46 4.55 -2.25
C GLU A 607 1.91 5.97 -1.86
N GLY A 608 3.09 6.10 -1.23
CA GLY A 608 3.67 7.39 -0.86
C GLY A 608 2.95 8.06 0.32
N PHE A 609 2.62 7.27 1.34
CA PHE A 609 2.08 7.71 2.61
C PHE A 609 3.06 8.66 3.30
N VAL A 610 4.35 8.35 3.34
CA VAL A 610 5.31 9.20 4.05
C VAL A 610 5.70 10.38 3.17
N ILE A 611 5.23 11.56 3.55
CA ILE A 611 5.43 12.81 2.78
C ILE A 611 6.52 13.71 3.33
N ASP A 612 6.94 13.52 4.58
CA ASP A 612 8.02 14.28 5.19
C ASP A 612 8.75 13.48 6.28
N ILE A 613 10.05 13.71 6.41
CA ILE A 613 10.93 13.11 7.41
C ILE A 613 11.78 14.22 8.04
N GLU A 614 11.61 14.47 9.34
CA GLU A 614 12.36 15.47 10.09
C GLU A 614 13.21 14.85 11.23
N PRO A 615 14.55 15.07 11.24
CA PRO A 615 15.34 15.60 10.14
C PRO A 615 15.54 14.55 9.05
N GLU A 616 15.63 14.98 7.79
CA GLU A 616 16.01 14.11 6.65
C GLU A 616 17.37 13.43 6.88
N VAL A 617 18.29 14.14 7.54
CA VAL A 617 19.64 13.65 7.85
C VAL A 617 20.08 14.13 9.23
N HIS A 618 20.43 13.18 10.10
CA HIS A 618 21.14 13.45 11.35
C HIS A 618 22.64 13.58 11.08
N ASN A 619 23.15 14.81 11.14
CA ASN A 619 24.58 15.09 11.07
C ASN A 619 25.20 15.02 12.48
N VAL A 620 25.45 13.82 12.97
CA VAL A 620 26.01 13.60 14.31
C VAL A 620 27.50 13.38 14.20
N VAL A 621 28.30 14.24 14.84
CA VAL A 621 29.75 14.01 14.90
C VAL A 621 30.02 12.93 15.94
N GLY A 622 30.29 11.71 15.48
CA GLY A 622 30.74 10.62 16.35
C GLY A 622 29.60 9.86 17.02
N ALA A 623 28.48 9.62 16.32
CA ALA A 623 27.43 8.75 16.87
C ALA A 623 27.95 7.33 17.01
N ALA A 624 28.12 6.87 18.24
CA ALA A 624 28.55 5.52 18.55
C ALA A 624 27.35 4.57 18.65
N SER A 625 27.61 3.27 18.55
CA SER A 625 26.64 2.22 18.90
C SER A 625 26.04 2.47 20.30
N GLY A 626 24.73 2.27 20.44
CA GLY A 626 23.93 2.59 21.62
C GLY A 626 23.44 4.03 21.74
N SER A 627 23.80 4.92 20.80
CA SER A 627 23.26 6.29 20.77
C SER A 627 21.75 6.28 20.44
N GLN A 628 21.00 7.23 21.00
CA GLN A 628 19.58 7.42 20.68
C GLN A 628 19.39 8.58 19.71
N ILE A 629 18.55 8.36 18.70
CA ILE A 629 18.13 9.38 17.74
C ILE A 629 16.62 9.28 17.52
N ASP A 630 16.02 10.34 17.01
CA ASP A 630 14.58 10.40 16.73
C ASP A 630 14.36 10.87 15.28
N PHE A 631 13.43 10.23 14.57
CA PHE A 631 12.88 10.75 13.32
C PHE A 631 11.39 11.06 13.51
N GLU A 632 10.95 12.22 13.08
CA GLU A 632 9.54 12.59 12.98
C GLU A 632 9.09 12.35 11.54
N LEU A 633 8.08 11.50 11.35
CA LEU A 633 7.51 11.21 10.03
C LEU A 633 6.13 11.84 9.94
N THR A 634 5.83 12.44 8.79
CA THR A 634 4.48 12.89 8.44
C THR A 634 3.90 11.97 7.38
N PHE A 635 2.76 11.36 7.71
CA PHE A 635 1.96 10.49 6.86
C PHE A 635 0.83 11.32 6.23
N ARG A 636 0.59 11.14 4.94
CA ARG A 636 -0.47 11.80 4.19
C ARG A 636 -1.81 11.16 4.48
N GLY A 637 -2.80 11.97 4.86
CA GLY A 637 -4.20 11.54 4.92
C GLY A 637 -4.66 10.94 3.58
N ALA A 638 -5.12 9.69 3.61
CA ALA A 638 -5.58 8.96 2.44
C ALA A 638 -7.02 8.48 2.67
N ASP A 639 -7.75 8.31 1.57
CA ASP A 639 -9.08 7.69 1.56
C ASP A 639 -8.88 6.38 0.77
N ALA A 640 -9.39 5.24 1.25
CA ALA A 640 -9.32 3.97 0.53
C ALA A 640 -10.07 4.06 -0.82
N PRO A 641 -9.78 3.22 -1.83
CA PRO A 641 -10.55 3.20 -3.07
C PRO A 641 -11.89 2.46 -2.95
N SER A 642 -12.10 1.73 -1.85
CA SER A 642 -13.27 0.94 -1.45
C SER A 642 -13.91 1.51 -0.19
N THR A 643 -15.08 0.99 0.18
CA THR A 643 -15.68 1.15 1.53
C THR A 643 -14.82 0.48 2.60
N GLU A 644 -14.12 -0.60 2.24
CA GLU A 644 -13.19 -1.32 3.13
C GLU A 644 -11.94 -0.53 3.53
N ASP A 645 -11.50 -0.74 4.77
CA ASP A 645 -10.20 -0.34 5.31
C ASP A 645 -9.01 -1.08 4.66
N GLU A 646 -7.90 -0.37 4.42
CA GLU A 646 -6.68 -0.97 3.86
C GLU A 646 -5.47 -0.85 4.80
N LEU A 647 -4.83 -1.97 5.10
CA LEU A 647 -3.58 -2.02 5.87
C LEU A 647 -2.34 -2.13 4.99
N HIS A 648 -1.37 -1.23 5.19
CA HIS A 648 -0.13 -1.15 4.43
C HIS A 648 1.10 -1.34 5.33
N LEU A 649 1.97 -2.30 5.00
CA LEU A 649 3.21 -2.57 5.74
C LEU A 649 4.39 -1.78 5.15
N LEU A 650 4.98 -0.92 5.97
CA LEU A 650 6.20 -0.16 5.66
C LEU A 650 7.32 -0.62 6.59
N THR A 651 8.56 -0.66 6.08
CA THR A 651 9.76 -0.96 6.89
C THR A 651 10.68 0.25 6.91
N LEU A 652 10.95 0.75 8.12
CA LEU A 652 11.91 1.82 8.39
C LEU A 652 13.30 1.25 8.64
N ASN A 653 14.27 1.63 7.81
CA ASN A 653 15.67 1.24 7.91
C ASN A 653 16.54 2.44 8.28
N VAL A 654 17.18 2.40 9.46
CA VAL A 654 18.10 3.45 9.90
C VAL A 654 19.51 3.14 9.39
N ILE A 655 20.03 4.00 8.53
CA ILE A 655 21.30 3.77 7.83
C ILE A 655 22.39 4.74 8.32
N GLY A 656 23.52 4.19 8.76
CA GLY A 656 24.75 4.91 9.11
C GLY A 656 25.69 5.09 7.92
N ASP A 657 26.14 6.33 7.70
CA ASP A 657 27.04 6.76 6.62
C ASP A 657 26.64 6.19 5.23
N GLY A 658 25.32 6.04 5.01
CA GLY A 658 24.73 5.53 3.76
C GLY A 658 25.03 4.06 3.43
N THR A 659 25.63 3.28 4.36
CA THR A 659 26.15 1.93 4.04
C THR A 659 25.96 0.87 5.12
N VAL A 660 25.54 1.22 6.34
CA VAL A 660 25.44 0.26 7.46
C VAL A 660 24.05 0.34 8.10
N LEU A 661 23.37 -0.79 8.26
CA LEU A 661 22.08 -0.87 8.96
C LEU A 661 22.27 -0.77 10.48
N LEU A 662 21.52 0.13 11.11
CA LEU A 662 21.64 0.46 12.53
C LEU A 662 20.37 0.21 13.36
N ASP A 663 19.21 0.08 12.73
CA ASP A 663 17.93 -0.28 13.36
C ASP A 663 16.94 -0.56 12.22
N THR A 664 15.98 -1.45 12.44
CA THR A 664 14.89 -1.75 11.50
C THR A 664 13.58 -1.85 12.28
N ARG A 665 12.52 -1.22 11.76
CA ARG A 665 11.17 -1.31 12.34
C ARG A 665 10.10 -1.41 11.29
N ASP A 666 9.16 -2.29 11.53
CA ASP A 666 7.94 -2.40 10.75
C ASP A 666 6.87 -1.45 11.29
N ILE A 667 6.16 -0.82 10.37
CA ILE A 667 5.05 0.10 10.60
C ILE A 667 3.86 -0.39 9.79
N TYR A 668 2.71 -0.48 10.45
CA TYR A 668 1.44 -0.71 9.79
C TYR A 668 0.70 0.62 9.67
N VAL A 669 0.37 0.98 8.44
CA VAL A 669 -0.40 2.20 8.10
C VAL A 669 -1.81 1.77 7.74
N LEU A 670 -2.79 2.18 8.55
CA LEU A 670 -4.21 1.96 8.27
C LEU A 670 -4.77 3.15 7.48
N VAL A 671 -5.41 2.87 6.36
CA VAL A 671 -6.15 3.83 5.54
C VAL A 671 -7.63 3.52 5.65
N PRO A 672 -8.44 4.46 6.17
CA PRO A 672 -9.85 4.21 6.31
C PRO A 672 -10.59 4.12 4.97
N GLY A 673 -11.64 3.32 4.96
CA GLY A 673 -12.70 3.23 3.97
C GLY A 673 -13.19 4.57 3.40
N THR A 674 -13.58 4.57 2.13
CA THR A 674 -14.29 5.71 1.52
C THR A 674 -15.79 5.62 1.73
N VAL A 675 -16.28 6.46 2.65
CA VAL A 675 -17.68 6.88 2.72
C VAL A 675 -18.13 7.45 1.36
N VAL A 676 -18.96 6.73 0.61
CA VAL A 676 -19.56 7.22 -0.64
C VAL A 676 -20.86 7.96 -0.30
N PRO A 677 -20.93 9.29 -0.50
CA PRO A 677 -22.09 10.09 -0.10
C PRO A 677 -23.25 10.10 -1.09
#